data_AF-A0A517XQP1-F1
#
_entry.id   AF-A0A517XQP1-F1
#
_cell.length_a   1.000
_cell.length_b   1.000
_cell.length_c   1.000
_cell.angle_alpha   90.00
_cell.angle_beta   90.00
_cell.angle_gamma   90.00
#
_symmetry.space_group_name_H-M   'P 1'
#
loop_
_entity.id
_entity.type
_entity.pdbx_description
1 polymer ?
#
loop_
_entity_poly.entity_id
_entity_poly.type
_entity_poly.pdbx_seq_one_letter_code
_entity_poly.pdbx_strand_id
1 'polypeptide(L)'
;MCRTATAVALLSVISLAPAQLPSGAEHVNSIGMKLVRVEAGEFVMGSGDAPPRTREEWDAREWDEAPAHKVKISKAFFMGATEVTNARYEQFDPGHKKLRGSHGTGKGDADPVVMVTWQQAVDFCAWLSKKEGKPYRLPTEAEWEYACRAGTTTAYQTGDTLTWEQANFGVGADKKRLSTVAVGSYKPNAWGLHDTHGNVAEWCLDWYGPYEPGEQTDPVGRADGWAKVTRGWSYLPASHKLGAVRYCRSSNRSGYLPDDANRVTGFRVVLGEMPATRPHPVAPPPLNQKNVKQTPTPKDGPDPTRPYFADLTKNLRVPNDAWGPIYGAWNHFSAVSVCPNGDVLAAWYTCVSESGPECAQAACRLRAGSDTWDEPSFFFGTPDCNTHAPVLLSDGKRLYHFFTQSLNGWDDAADCMRTSDDSGATWSKPRVILPREDPMRMSQPCSAFVAADGKLVLAVDGDFGHRDTRVMTSGDGGKTWSVGAGDIRKAAGKYAIHPAAVQRGDGAYLAFVRGPDPMPAFASKDGGGPWEPVPTPFPGISVGSKAAALTLAGGGLLLCSFDSKKQLVGGGLFAALSLDDGKTWPHVRKVEGPGGYLSLAQGPNGVLYLLGPRGSAIRCVAFNEAWLKEGKPVKVDTP
;
A
#
# COMPACT_ATOMS: atom_id res chain seq x y z
N MET A 1 -28.00 23.19 5.35
CA MET A 1 -27.24 24.00 4.38
C MET A 1 -26.07 24.65 5.11
N CYS A 2 -24.87 24.09 5.01
CA CYS A 2 -23.64 24.76 5.43
C CYS A 2 -22.55 24.28 4.46
N ARG A 3 -22.16 25.14 3.52
CA ARG A 3 -21.15 24.84 2.51
C ARG A 3 -19.78 25.07 3.13
N THR A 4 -19.01 24.01 3.36
CA THR A 4 -17.58 24.12 3.66
C THR A 4 -16.83 24.27 2.34
N ALA A 5 -16.48 25.51 2.02
CA ALA A 5 -15.59 25.82 0.92
C ALA A 5 -14.16 25.39 1.28
N THR A 6 -13.55 24.58 0.41
CA THR A 6 -12.12 24.23 0.47
C THR A 6 -11.32 25.49 0.13
N ALA A 7 -10.85 26.19 1.16
CA ALA A 7 -9.92 27.31 0.97
C ALA A 7 -8.53 26.73 0.68
N VAL A 8 -8.06 26.89 -0.55
CA VAL A 8 -6.64 26.80 -0.87
C VAL A 8 -5.97 27.96 -0.13
N ALA A 9 -5.29 27.66 0.97
CA ALA A 9 -4.49 28.65 1.68
C ALA A 9 -3.28 29.00 0.79
N LEU A 10 -3.39 30.12 0.07
CA LEU A 10 -2.22 30.85 -0.39
C LEU A 10 -1.39 31.19 0.86
N LEU A 11 -0.21 30.59 0.97
CA LEU A 11 0.84 31.03 1.89
C LEU A 11 1.15 32.50 1.58
N SER A 12 0.48 33.40 2.29
CA SER A 12 0.84 34.81 2.31
C SER A 12 2.20 34.91 2.98
N VAL A 13 3.24 35.13 2.15
CA VAL A 13 4.60 35.43 2.58
C VAL A 13 4.56 36.78 3.29
N ILE A 14 4.38 36.77 4.61
CA ILE A 14 4.75 37.92 5.44
C ILE A 14 6.27 37.94 5.40
N SER A 15 6.84 38.89 4.64
CA SER A 15 8.27 39.18 4.66
C SER A 15 8.62 39.73 6.06
N LEU A 16 8.91 38.82 6.97
CA LEU A 16 9.73 39.11 8.14
C LEU A 16 11.14 39.39 7.62
N ALA A 17 11.82 40.40 8.17
CA ALA A 17 13.25 40.57 7.95
C ALA A 17 13.94 39.23 8.25
N PRO A 18 14.96 38.80 7.47
CA PRO A 18 15.59 37.50 7.66
C PRO A 18 16.09 37.41 9.10
N ALA A 19 15.44 36.56 9.90
CA ALA A 19 15.79 36.40 11.29
C ALA A 19 17.20 35.83 11.33
N GLN A 20 18.14 36.58 11.90
CA GLN A 20 19.53 36.15 11.97
C GLN A 20 19.61 34.87 12.80
N LEU A 21 20.14 33.80 12.20
CA LEU A 21 20.34 32.53 12.89
C LEU A 21 21.23 32.72 14.13
N PRO A 22 21.02 31.93 15.20
CA PRO A 22 21.92 31.94 16.35
C PRO A 22 23.39 31.71 15.93
N SER A 23 24.33 32.35 16.62
CA SER A 23 25.77 32.34 16.26
C SER A 23 26.58 31.20 16.91
N GLY A 24 26.00 30.42 17.82
CA GLY A 24 26.68 29.33 18.54
C GLY A 24 26.57 27.97 17.85
N ALA A 25 27.33 26.98 18.34
CA ALA A 25 27.21 25.58 17.88
C ALA A 25 25.89 24.92 18.31
N GLU A 26 25.25 25.46 19.35
CA GLU A 26 24.00 24.95 19.91
C GLU A 26 23.04 26.11 20.21
N HIS A 27 21.74 25.84 20.14
CA HIS A 27 20.69 26.76 20.53
C HIS A 27 19.58 26.01 21.28
N VAL A 28 19.24 26.48 22.48
CA VAL A 28 18.05 26.00 23.19
C VAL A 28 16.92 27.00 22.97
N ASN A 29 15.80 26.54 22.45
CA ASN A 29 14.66 27.39 22.12
C ASN A 29 13.69 27.56 23.31
N SER A 30 12.60 28.31 23.12
CA SER A 30 11.63 28.66 24.17
C SER A 30 10.86 27.47 24.74
N ILE A 31 10.88 26.31 24.10
CA ILE A 31 10.20 25.08 24.55
C ILE A 31 11.18 24.04 25.12
N GLY A 32 12.44 24.44 25.35
CA GLY A 32 13.48 23.56 25.90
C GLY A 32 14.00 22.52 24.90
N MET A 33 13.86 22.76 23.59
CA MET A 33 14.46 21.94 22.56
C MET A 33 15.89 22.39 22.29
N LYS A 34 16.84 21.46 22.41
CA LYS A 34 18.22 21.66 21.99
C LYS A 34 18.33 21.46 20.48
N LEU A 35 18.87 22.45 19.79
CA LEU A 35 19.17 22.44 18.37
C LEU A 35 20.70 22.51 18.20
N VAL A 36 21.24 21.72 17.29
CA VAL A 36 22.66 21.74 16.91
C VAL A 36 22.84 22.40 15.56
N ARG A 37 23.92 23.15 15.41
CA ARG A 37 24.26 23.83 14.15
C ARG A 37 24.87 22.82 13.19
N VAL A 38 24.27 22.71 12.00
CA VAL A 38 24.78 21.94 10.87
C VAL A 38 25.37 22.95 9.88
N GLU A 39 26.68 22.87 9.64
CA GLU A 39 27.37 23.78 8.74
C GLU A 39 27.04 23.49 7.27
N ALA A 40 27.18 24.50 6.41
CA ALA A 40 27.08 24.31 4.96
C ALA A 40 28.17 23.36 4.46
N GLY A 41 27.89 22.61 3.40
CA GLY A 41 28.85 21.69 2.80
C GLY A 41 28.27 20.85 1.68
N GLU A 42 29.01 19.83 1.28
CA GLU A 42 28.67 18.95 0.17
C GLU A 42 28.79 17.50 0.59
N PHE A 43 27.93 16.64 0.03
CA PHE A 43 27.98 15.20 0.25
C PHE A 43 27.42 14.46 -0.97
N VAL A 44 27.58 13.14 -0.98
CA VAL A 44 26.91 12.26 -1.94
C VAL A 44 25.64 11.74 -1.30
N MET A 45 24.49 12.14 -1.87
CA MET A 45 23.17 11.66 -1.48
C MET A 45 22.84 10.37 -2.21
N GLY A 46 22.24 9.41 -1.50
CA GLY A 46 21.90 8.10 -2.06
C GLY A 46 23.06 7.10 -2.06
N SER A 47 22.90 6.02 -2.81
CA SER A 47 23.84 4.90 -2.90
C SER A 47 23.74 4.17 -4.25
N GLY A 48 24.89 3.99 -4.91
CA GLY A 48 25.03 3.28 -6.18
C GLY A 48 24.53 4.07 -7.40
N ASP A 49 25.07 3.74 -8.57
CA ASP A 49 24.81 4.50 -9.81
C ASP A 49 23.49 4.13 -10.50
N ALA A 50 22.96 2.94 -10.24
CA ALA A 50 21.75 2.40 -10.87
C ALA A 50 20.99 1.48 -9.92
N PRO A 51 19.69 1.20 -10.12
CA PRO A 51 18.97 0.20 -9.34
C PRO A 51 19.66 -1.19 -9.32
N PRO A 52 19.55 -1.97 -8.23
CA PRO A 52 20.03 -3.34 -8.16
C PRO A 52 19.54 -4.22 -9.31
N ARG A 53 20.37 -5.16 -9.75
CA ARG A 53 20.03 -6.22 -10.73
C ARG A 53 20.26 -7.62 -10.19
N THR A 54 20.90 -7.73 -9.02
CA THR A 54 21.14 -8.97 -8.32
C THR A 54 20.64 -8.92 -6.88
N ARG A 55 20.50 -10.09 -6.27
CA ARG A 55 20.13 -10.20 -4.85
C ARG A 55 21.16 -9.54 -3.94
N GLU A 56 22.44 -9.74 -4.21
CA GLU A 56 23.55 -9.20 -3.42
C GLU A 56 23.53 -7.67 -3.41
N GLU A 57 23.35 -7.04 -4.58
CA GLU A 57 23.20 -5.59 -4.68
C GLU A 57 21.95 -5.09 -3.92
N TRP A 58 20.83 -5.81 -4.01
CA TRP A 58 19.59 -5.43 -3.32
C TRP A 58 19.71 -5.58 -1.79
N ASP A 59 20.42 -6.59 -1.29
CA ASP A 59 20.68 -6.72 0.14
C ASP A 59 21.54 -5.55 0.65
N ALA A 60 22.47 -5.05 -0.16
CA ALA A 60 23.34 -3.92 0.17
C ALA A 60 22.64 -2.56 0.16
N ARG A 61 21.67 -2.33 -0.73
CA ARG A 61 20.96 -1.05 -0.91
C ARG A 61 19.59 -1.22 -1.58
N GLU A 62 18.66 -0.31 -1.30
CA GLU A 62 17.39 -0.26 -2.02
C GLU A 62 17.52 0.34 -3.42
N TRP A 63 16.54 0.05 -4.27
CA TRP A 63 16.52 0.47 -5.68
C TRP A 63 16.40 1.97 -5.86
N ASP A 64 15.75 2.64 -4.93
CA ASP A 64 15.44 4.07 -4.92
C ASP A 64 16.50 4.90 -4.19
N GLU A 65 17.55 4.27 -3.64
CA GLU A 65 18.75 4.97 -3.20
C GLU A 65 19.59 5.47 -4.39
N ALA A 66 19.33 4.97 -5.60
CA ALA A 66 20.06 5.31 -6.82
C ALA A 66 19.28 6.32 -7.71
N PRO A 67 19.99 7.14 -8.52
CA PRO A 67 21.45 7.28 -8.55
C PRO A 67 21.98 8.07 -7.36
N ALA A 68 23.14 7.65 -6.84
CA ALA A 68 23.94 8.46 -5.96
C ALA A 68 24.41 9.73 -6.70
N HIS A 69 24.28 10.89 -6.07
CA HIS A 69 24.57 12.17 -6.72
C HIS A 69 25.07 13.20 -5.72
N LYS A 70 25.84 14.19 -6.20
CA LYS A 70 26.37 15.24 -5.32
C LYS A 70 25.28 16.24 -4.97
N VAL A 71 25.18 16.55 -3.69
CA VAL A 71 24.29 17.58 -3.16
C VAL A 71 25.10 18.58 -2.37
N LYS A 72 24.86 19.86 -2.65
CA LYS A 72 25.37 20.99 -1.89
C LYS A 72 24.29 21.55 -0.99
N ILE A 73 24.57 21.61 0.30
CA ILE A 73 23.84 22.40 1.29
C ILE A 73 24.53 23.77 1.39
N SER A 74 23.93 24.80 0.81
CA SER A 74 24.58 26.10 0.60
C SER A 74 24.63 27.00 1.83
N LYS A 75 23.79 26.72 2.83
CA LYS A 75 23.66 27.52 4.05
C LYS A 75 23.62 26.62 5.27
N ALA A 76 24.27 27.06 6.34
CA ALA A 76 24.13 26.45 7.64
C ALA A 76 22.70 26.60 8.18
N PHE A 77 22.25 25.63 8.95
CA PHE A 77 20.96 25.63 9.64
C PHE A 77 21.12 25.00 11.02
N PHE A 78 20.08 25.10 11.85
CA PHE A 78 20.01 24.39 13.12
C PHE A 78 19.03 23.23 13.00
N MET A 79 19.34 22.07 13.57
CA MET A 79 18.45 20.92 13.59
C MET A 79 18.27 20.41 15.02
N GLY A 80 17.08 19.91 15.35
CA GLY A 80 16.81 19.27 16.63
C GLY A 80 17.84 18.19 16.92
N ALA A 81 18.52 18.30 18.07
CA ALA A 81 19.48 17.30 18.54
C ALA A 81 18.82 15.90 18.65
N THR A 82 17.50 15.88 18.84
CA THR A 82 16.63 14.71 18.93
C THR A 82 15.33 14.97 18.17
N GLU A 83 14.50 13.95 18.02
CA GLU A 83 13.09 14.05 17.66
C GLU A 83 12.34 14.96 18.65
N VAL A 84 11.20 15.49 18.18
CA VAL A 84 10.24 16.18 19.05
C VAL A 84 9.65 15.17 20.03
N THR A 85 9.66 15.47 21.32
CA THR A 85 9.11 14.58 22.35
C THR A 85 7.63 14.83 22.58
N ASN A 86 6.94 13.87 23.18
CA ASN A 86 5.53 14.03 23.60
C ASN A 86 5.31 15.32 24.41
N ALA A 87 6.14 15.59 25.42
CA ALA A 87 5.98 16.78 26.27
C ALA A 87 6.19 18.11 25.51
N ARG A 88 7.02 18.11 24.45
CA ARG A 88 7.20 19.30 23.59
C ARG A 88 6.01 19.49 22.66
N TYR A 89 5.55 18.41 22.02
CA TYR A 89 4.40 18.45 21.13
C TYR A 89 3.12 18.88 21.86
N GLU A 90 2.93 18.44 23.10
CA GLU A 90 1.77 18.78 23.92
C GLU A 90 1.68 20.25 24.33
N GLN A 91 2.75 21.03 24.16
CA GLN A 91 2.67 22.50 24.30
C GLN A 91 1.94 23.15 23.13
N PHE A 92 1.93 22.50 21.96
CA PHE A 92 1.17 22.88 20.77
C PHE A 92 -0.23 22.26 20.79
N ASP A 93 -0.32 20.95 21.03
CA ASP A 93 -1.58 20.20 21.10
C ASP A 93 -1.65 19.37 22.39
N PRO A 94 -2.18 19.93 23.49
CA PRO A 94 -2.33 19.23 24.76
C PRO A 94 -3.20 17.97 24.68
N GLY A 95 -4.07 17.87 23.66
CA GLY A 95 -4.96 16.73 23.45
C GLY A 95 -4.22 15.45 23.08
N HIS A 96 -3.04 15.58 22.46
CA HIS A 96 -2.19 14.46 22.02
C HIS A 96 -1.79 13.51 23.16
N LYS A 97 -1.74 14.01 24.40
CA LYS A 97 -1.45 13.21 25.60
C LYS A 97 -2.31 11.94 25.73
N LYS A 98 -3.52 11.93 25.17
CA LYS A 98 -4.43 10.77 25.15
C LYS A 98 -3.94 9.60 24.29
N LEU A 99 -3.06 9.86 23.32
CA LEU A 99 -2.53 8.85 22.38
C LEU A 99 -1.27 8.15 22.91
N ARG A 100 -0.67 8.63 24.00
CA ARG A 100 0.49 8.02 24.63
C ARG A 100 0.23 6.58 25.02
N GLY A 101 1.16 5.68 24.69
CA GLY A 101 1.02 4.26 24.99
C GLY A 101 -0.04 3.51 24.21
N SER A 102 -0.74 4.18 23.29
CA SER A 102 -1.65 3.51 22.37
C SER A 102 -0.86 2.64 21.41
N HIS A 103 -1.45 1.53 20.96
CA HIS A 103 -0.85 0.65 19.95
C HIS A 103 0.59 0.18 20.26
N GLY A 104 0.94 0.07 21.56
CA GLY A 104 2.24 -0.41 22.01
C GLY A 104 3.38 0.62 21.97
N THR A 105 3.08 1.91 21.82
CA THR A 105 4.10 2.97 21.91
C THR A 105 4.51 3.26 23.35
N GLY A 106 5.57 4.05 23.52
CA GLY A 106 5.99 4.59 24.81
C GLY A 106 4.99 5.61 25.37
N LYS A 107 5.12 5.89 26.68
CA LYS A 107 4.25 6.81 27.45
C LYS A 107 5.00 8.00 28.04
N GLY A 108 6.33 8.00 27.94
CA GLY A 108 7.20 8.97 28.59
C GLY A 108 7.08 10.37 27.98
N ASP A 109 7.32 11.38 28.81
CA ASP A 109 7.44 12.78 28.37
C ASP A 109 8.61 12.99 27.39
N ALA A 110 9.65 12.18 27.55
CA ALA A 110 10.87 12.20 26.74
C ALA A 110 10.82 11.23 25.54
N ASP A 111 9.77 10.42 25.40
CA ASP A 111 9.62 9.57 24.21
C ASP A 111 9.30 10.45 22.99
N PRO A 112 9.72 10.06 21.77
CA PRO A 112 9.39 10.79 20.56
C PRO A 112 7.87 10.84 20.36
N VAL A 113 7.38 11.96 19.86
CA VAL A 113 5.99 12.07 19.42
C VAL A 113 5.79 11.21 18.17
N VAL A 114 4.75 10.37 18.21
CA VAL A 114 4.26 9.55 17.09
C VAL A 114 2.74 9.71 17.01
N MET A 115 2.07 9.00 16.09
CA MET A 115 0.63 9.18 15.83
C MET A 115 0.31 10.60 15.36
N VAL A 116 1.18 11.16 14.52
CA VAL A 116 1.02 12.49 13.93
C VAL A 116 1.15 12.40 12.41
N THR A 117 0.20 13.02 11.71
CA THR A 117 0.26 13.19 10.26
C THR A 117 1.41 14.12 9.87
N TRP A 118 1.82 14.06 8.60
CA TRP A 118 2.80 15.01 8.07
C TRP A 118 2.35 16.46 8.24
N GLN A 119 1.05 16.74 8.01
CA GLN A 119 0.51 18.09 8.14
C GLN A 119 0.54 18.59 9.59
N GLN A 120 0.23 17.74 10.57
CA GLN A 120 0.33 18.09 11.99
C GLN A 120 1.77 18.41 12.42
N ALA A 121 2.77 17.70 11.87
CA ALA A 121 4.18 18.00 12.11
C ALA A 121 4.58 19.37 11.51
N VAL A 122 4.07 19.69 10.31
CA VAL A 122 4.22 21.03 9.70
C VAL A 122 3.55 22.11 10.54
N ASP A 123 2.34 21.86 11.03
CA ASP A 123 1.58 22.81 11.84
C ASP A 123 2.27 23.10 13.19
N PHE A 124 2.90 22.09 13.80
CA PHE A 124 3.77 22.27 14.97
C PHE A 124 4.93 23.24 14.66
N CYS A 125 5.60 23.06 13.52
CA CYS A 125 6.69 23.93 13.09
C CYS A 125 6.20 25.37 12.83
N ALA A 126 5.03 25.52 12.21
CA ALA A 126 4.41 26.82 11.96
C ALA A 126 4.02 27.53 13.27
N TRP A 127 3.48 26.78 14.24
CA TRP A 127 3.18 27.29 15.58
C TRP A 127 4.45 27.77 16.29
N LEU A 128 5.52 26.97 16.26
CA LEU A 128 6.79 27.33 16.87
C LEU A 128 7.42 28.55 16.19
N SER A 129 7.30 28.64 14.86
CA SER A 129 7.73 29.81 14.09
C SER A 129 7.03 31.08 14.51
N LYS A 130 5.70 31.04 14.65
CA LYS A 130 4.90 32.16 15.12
C LYS A 130 5.23 32.53 16.57
N LYS A 131 5.47 31.54 17.43
CA LYS A 131 5.80 31.74 18.84
C LYS A 131 7.12 32.49 19.02
N GLU A 132 8.13 32.20 18.21
CA GLU A 132 9.48 32.77 18.35
C GLU A 132 9.85 33.85 17.33
N GLY A 133 9.04 34.04 16.27
CA GLY A 133 9.41 34.92 15.16
C GLY A 133 10.61 34.41 14.36
N LYS A 134 10.77 33.09 14.24
CA LYS A 134 11.91 32.41 13.57
C LYS A 134 11.42 31.36 12.57
N PRO A 135 12.18 31.02 11.53
CA PRO A 135 11.75 30.06 10.51
C PRO A 135 11.96 28.60 10.96
N TYR A 136 10.99 28.03 11.67
CA TYR A 136 10.97 26.60 12.02
C TYR A 136 10.20 25.78 10.98
N ARG A 137 10.73 24.62 10.61
CA ARG A 137 10.17 23.74 9.58
C ARG A 137 10.63 22.29 9.77
N LEU A 138 10.05 21.38 9.00
CA LEU A 138 10.64 20.06 8.80
C LEU A 138 11.95 20.17 8.00
N PRO A 139 12.89 19.23 8.18
CA PRO A 139 14.05 19.13 7.30
C PRO A 139 13.60 18.84 5.86
N THR A 140 14.33 19.37 4.89
CA THR A 140 14.35 18.72 3.58
C THR A 140 15.03 17.36 3.73
N GLU A 141 14.71 16.45 2.85
CA GLU A 141 15.31 15.12 2.85
C GLU A 141 16.83 15.18 2.70
N ALA A 142 17.33 16.06 1.84
CA ALA A 142 18.76 16.24 1.63
C ALA A 142 19.46 16.76 2.91
N GLU A 143 18.85 17.70 3.61
CA GLU A 143 19.36 18.15 4.92
C GLU A 143 19.35 17.01 5.94
N TRP A 144 18.32 16.17 5.94
CA TRP A 144 18.24 15.02 6.84
C TRP A 144 19.38 14.02 6.58
N GLU A 145 19.59 13.61 5.33
CA GLU A 145 20.64 12.64 5.00
C GLU A 145 22.04 13.22 5.25
N TYR A 146 22.26 14.49 4.89
CA TYR A 146 23.49 15.21 5.19
C TYR A 146 23.80 15.21 6.69
N ALA A 147 22.79 15.56 7.49
CA ALA A 147 22.87 15.63 8.94
C ALA A 147 23.07 14.24 9.58
N CYS A 148 22.41 13.21 9.08
CA CYS A 148 22.58 11.83 9.52
C CYS A 148 24.03 11.35 9.28
N ARG A 149 24.55 11.55 8.06
CA ARG A 149 25.90 11.14 7.67
C ARG A 149 26.98 11.86 8.47
N ALA A 150 26.80 13.13 8.81
CA ALA A 150 27.76 13.93 9.59
C ALA A 150 29.23 13.81 9.12
N GLY A 151 29.43 13.82 7.80
CA GLY A 151 30.75 13.69 7.16
C GLY A 151 31.19 12.26 6.81
N THR A 152 30.43 11.24 7.19
CA THR A 152 30.71 9.85 6.79
C THR A 152 30.18 9.53 5.40
N THR A 153 30.83 8.58 4.73
CA THR A 153 30.40 8.01 3.44
C THR A 153 29.91 6.56 3.56
N THR A 154 29.95 6.00 4.77
CA THR A 154 29.56 4.63 5.10
C THR A 154 28.04 4.47 5.15
N ALA A 155 27.56 3.23 5.24
CA ALA A 155 26.14 2.90 5.28
C ALA A 155 25.42 3.49 6.51
N TYR A 156 26.14 3.62 7.63
CA TYR A 156 25.66 4.25 8.86
C TYR A 156 26.70 5.25 9.36
N GLN A 157 26.29 6.18 10.22
CA GLN A 157 27.21 7.11 10.89
C GLN A 157 28.20 6.40 11.85
N THR A 158 27.92 5.14 12.20
CA THR A 158 28.78 4.26 13.00
C THR A 158 29.76 3.42 12.17
N GLY A 159 29.77 3.57 10.83
CA GLY A 159 30.56 2.77 9.89
C GLY A 159 29.68 1.88 9.02
N ASP A 160 30.17 0.70 8.67
CA ASP A 160 29.47 -0.24 7.77
C ASP A 160 28.44 -1.13 8.47
N THR A 161 28.39 -1.06 9.81
CA THR A 161 27.47 -1.86 10.63
C THR A 161 26.73 -0.99 11.65
N LEU A 162 25.55 -1.46 12.03
CA LEU A 162 24.71 -0.87 13.06
C LEU A 162 24.24 -1.98 14.01
N THR A 163 24.46 -1.79 15.30
CA THR A 163 24.08 -2.75 16.36
C THR A 163 22.99 -2.20 17.27
N TRP A 164 22.38 -3.08 18.06
CA TRP A 164 21.29 -2.72 18.98
C TRP A 164 21.76 -1.85 20.16
N GLU A 165 23.06 -1.80 20.45
CA GLU A 165 23.68 -0.87 21.40
C GLU A 165 23.81 0.55 20.84
N GLN A 166 23.70 0.70 19.51
CA GLN A 166 23.90 1.96 18.79
C GLN A 166 22.60 2.61 18.36
N ALA A 167 21.52 1.85 18.20
CA ALA A 167 20.20 2.39 17.89
C ALA A 167 19.05 1.44 18.27
N ASN A 168 17.83 1.98 18.30
CA ASN A 168 16.59 1.26 18.61
C ASN A 168 15.91 0.75 17.33
N PHE A 169 16.12 -0.50 16.93
CA PHE A 169 15.48 -1.10 15.76
C PHE A 169 15.30 -2.62 15.91
N GLY A 170 14.23 -3.15 15.31
CA GLY A 170 13.98 -4.59 15.25
C GLY A 170 13.66 -5.24 16.60
N VAL A 171 14.54 -6.15 17.03
CA VAL A 171 14.42 -6.89 18.29
C VAL A 171 15.63 -6.60 19.17
N GLY A 172 15.37 -6.36 20.46
CA GLY A 172 16.44 -6.11 21.43
C GLY A 172 17.29 -7.35 21.70
N ALA A 173 18.37 -7.16 22.48
CA ALA A 173 19.24 -8.25 22.91
C ALA A 173 18.50 -9.37 23.65
N ASP A 174 17.40 -9.05 24.33
CA ASP A 174 16.53 -9.99 25.03
C ASP A 174 15.48 -10.66 24.12
N LYS A 175 15.59 -10.45 22.80
CA LYS A 175 14.66 -10.92 21.76
C LYS A 175 13.23 -10.40 21.90
N LYS A 176 12.99 -9.35 22.69
CA LYS A 176 11.66 -8.73 22.77
C LYS A 176 11.47 -7.71 21.66
N ARG A 177 10.20 -7.53 21.27
CA ARG A 177 9.80 -6.44 20.38
C ARG A 177 10.07 -5.12 21.07
N LEU A 178 10.72 -4.22 20.34
CA LEU A 178 11.00 -2.88 20.81
C LEU A 178 9.75 -2.00 20.72
N SER A 179 9.74 -0.94 21.53
CA SER A 179 8.83 0.20 21.43
C SER A 179 9.69 1.45 21.22
N THR A 180 9.06 2.62 21.10
CA THR A 180 9.79 3.88 21.25
C THR A 180 10.49 3.92 22.62
N VAL A 181 11.64 4.58 22.66
CA VAL A 181 12.38 4.88 23.90
C VAL A 181 12.60 6.39 24.02
N ALA A 182 13.01 6.85 25.19
CA ALA A 182 13.32 8.26 25.41
C ALA A 182 14.36 8.72 24.40
N VAL A 183 14.14 9.89 23.79
CA VAL A 183 15.06 10.44 22.81
C VAL A 183 16.44 10.70 23.43
N GLY A 184 17.49 10.57 22.63
CA GLY A 184 18.88 10.72 23.07
C GLY A 184 19.42 9.55 23.89
N SER A 185 18.73 8.40 23.90
CA SER A 185 19.18 7.20 24.61
C SER A 185 20.46 6.59 24.03
N TYR A 186 20.72 6.83 22.74
CA TYR A 186 21.91 6.35 22.03
C TYR A 186 22.93 7.46 21.81
N LYS A 187 24.17 7.09 21.51
CA LYS A 187 25.24 8.08 21.26
C LYS A 187 24.89 8.96 20.05
N PRO A 188 25.18 10.26 20.13
CA PRO A 188 24.99 11.13 18.98
C PRO A 188 26.04 10.87 17.91
N ASN A 189 25.77 11.35 16.69
CA ASN A 189 26.76 11.44 15.64
C ASN A 189 27.80 12.54 15.88
N ALA A 190 28.75 12.68 14.96
CA ALA A 190 29.86 13.64 15.06
C ALA A 190 29.40 15.10 15.20
N TRP A 191 28.15 15.42 14.87
CA TRP A 191 27.55 16.76 14.96
C TRP A 191 26.57 16.92 16.14
N GLY A 192 26.43 15.91 17.00
CA GLY A 192 25.57 15.99 18.19
C GLY A 192 24.11 15.62 17.95
N LEU A 193 23.76 15.00 16.81
CA LEU A 193 22.41 14.50 16.52
C LEU A 193 22.26 13.07 17.01
N HIS A 194 21.19 12.80 17.73
CA HIS A 194 20.82 11.48 18.22
C HIS A 194 19.76 10.83 17.34
N ASP A 195 19.62 9.51 17.48
CA ASP A 195 18.50 8.70 16.98
C ASP A 195 18.25 8.81 15.46
N THR A 196 19.30 9.07 14.67
CA THR A 196 19.21 9.14 13.19
C THR A 196 19.20 7.75 12.50
N HIS A 197 19.11 6.66 13.27
CA HIS A 197 19.15 5.27 12.78
C HIS A 197 18.16 4.33 13.51
N GLY A 198 16.94 4.77 13.74
CA GLY A 198 15.89 3.99 14.37
C GLY A 198 15.11 4.85 15.35
N ASN A 199 14.57 4.22 16.39
CA ASN A 199 13.55 4.77 17.27
C ASN A 199 12.28 5.07 16.48
N VAL A 200 12.21 6.16 15.72
CA VAL A 200 11.08 6.46 14.84
C VAL A 200 11.58 6.96 13.49
N ALA A 201 10.83 6.64 12.44
CA ALA A 201 11.07 7.25 11.14
C ALA A 201 10.66 8.72 11.22
N GLU A 202 11.31 9.59 10.45
CA GLU A 202 11.09 11.03 10.59
C GLU A 202 10.56 11.67 9.33
N TRP A 203 9.46 12.42 9.48
CA TRP A 203 8.89 13.21 8.40
C TRP A 203 9.90 14.23 7.86
N CYS A 204 10.16 14.14 6.56
CA CYS A 204 10.79 15.20 5.77
C CYS A 204 9.72 16.02 5.04
N LEU A 205 10.07 17.21 4.58
CA LEU A 205 9.13 18.06 3.85
C LEU A 205 8.73 17.50 2.47
N ASP A 206 9.65 16.75 1.86
CA ASP A 206 9.68 16.36 0.46
C ASP A 206 8.56 15.38 0.08
N TRP A 207 8.04 15.56 -1.14
CA TRP A 207 7.29 14.50 -1.80
C TRP A 207 8.25 13.43 -2.31
N TYR A 208 7.92 12.17 -2.04
CA TYR A 208 8.70 11.04 -2.51
C TYR A 208 8.63 10.90 -4.04
N GLY A 209 9.76 10.54 -4.63
CA GLY A 209 9.87 10.07 -6.00
C GLY A 209 11.31 9.75 -6.36
N PRO A 210 11.59 9.29 -7.60
CA PRO A 210 12.92 8.86 -7.99
C PRO A 210 13.94 9.99 -7.88
N TYR A 211 15.20 9.67 -7.61
CA TYR A 211 16.29 10.64 -7.71
C TYR A 211 16.55 11.04 -9.16
N GLU A 212 16.95 12.30 -9.34
CA GLU A 212 17.45 12.82 -10.60
C GLU A 212 18.98 12.83 -10.56
N PRO A 213 19.67 12.36 -11.61
CA PRO A 213 21.13 12.39 -11.66
C PRO A 213 21.66 13.83 -11.74
N GLY A 214 22.94 13.99 -11.41
CA GLY A 214 23.65 15.27 -11.55
C GLY A 214 23.78 16.05 -10.24
N GLU A 215 24.58 17.11 -10.27
CA GLU A 215 24.84 17.94 -9.09
C GLU A 215 23.61 18.81 -8.75
N GLN A 216 23.24 18.84 -7.48
CA GLN A 216 22.09 19.60 -6.98
C GLN A 216 22.53 20.54 -5.86
N THR A 217 21.84 21.68 -5.71
CA THR A 217 22.04 22.61 -4.60
C THR A 217 20.72 22.85 -3.89
N ASP A 218 20.71 22.56 -2.59
CA ASP A 218 19.54 22.64 -1.69
C ASP A 218 18.24 22.05 -2.31
N PRO A 219 18.23 20.78 -2.74
CA PRO A 219 17.04 20.18 -3.34
C PRO A 219 15.90 20.07 -2.32
N VAL A 220 14.67 20.24 -2.82
CA VAL A 220 13.42 20.23 -2.04
C VAL A 220 12.44 19.15 -2.53
N GLY A 221 12.98 18.12 -3.17
CA GLY A 221 12.22 16.98 -3.67
C GLY A 221 11.33 17.33 -4.86
N ARG A 222 10.28 16.53 -5.06
CA ARG A 222 9.33 16.72 -6.18
C ARG A 222 8.21 17.70 -5.83
N ALA A 223 7.65 18.33 -6.85
CA ALA A 223 6.54 19.25 -6.73
C ALA A 223 5.26 18.58 -6.19
N ASP A 224 5.07 17.29 -6.46
CA ASP A 224 3.93 16.52 -6.00
C ASP A 224 4.24 15.00 -5.96
N GLY A 225 3.47 14.26 -5.17
CA GLY A 225 3.57 12.81 -4.98
C GLY A 225 2.40 12.26 -4.16
N TRP A 226 2.35 10.96 -3.92
CA TRP A 226 1.33 10.36 -3.03
C TRP A 226 1.84 10.03 -1.62
N ALA A 227 3.15 9.95 -1.45
CA ALA A 227 3.79 9.70 -0.16
C ALA A 227 4.78 10.82 0.18
N LYS A 228 4.89 11.14 1.46
CA LYS A 228 5.93 12.04 1.99
C LYS A 228 7.12 11.20 2.42
N VAL A 229 8.31 11.74 2.19
CA VAL A 229 9.55 11.04 2.55
C VAL A 229 9.65 10.92 4.07
N THR A 230 10.06 9.74 4.53
CA THR A 230 10.56 9.52 5.88
C THR A 230 11.96 8.92 5.85
N ARG A 231 12.74 9.21 6.89
CA ARG A 231 14.12 8.77 7.00
C ARG A 231 14.43 8.15 8.36
N GLY A 232 15.48 7.34 8.42
CA GLY A 232 16.03 6.78 9.67
C GLY A 232 15.45 5.44 10.12
N TRP A 233 14.34 4.97 9.53
CA TRP A 233 13.57 3.80 9.97
C TRP A 233 13.09 3.91 11.42
N SER A 234 12.52 2.84 11.98
CA SER A 234 11.91 2.84 13.32
C SER A 234 12.34 1.65 14.17
N TYR A 235 11.80 1.59 15.39
CA TYR A 235 11.93 0.45 16.30
C TYR A 235 11.37 -0.88 15.72
N LEU A 236 10.61 -0.85 14.62
CA LEU A 236 10.00 -2.06 14.07
C LEU A 236 11.01 -3.02 13.43
N PRO A 237 10.75 -4.34 13.49
CA PRO A 237 11.35 -5.27 12.55
C PRO A 237 10.85 -4.97 11.14
N ALA A 238 11.71 -5.09 10.13
CA ALA A 238 11.28 -4.93 8.74
C ALA A 238 10.39 -6.09 8.29
N SER A 239 10.80 -7.34 8.57
CA SER A 239 9.91 -8.51 8.53
C SER A 239 10.60 -9.72 9.18
N HIS A 240 9.94 -10.88 9.20
CA HIS A 240 10.57 -12.12 9.67
C HIS A 240 11.63 -12.69 8.70
N LYS A 241 11.68 -12.21 7.45
CA LYS A 241 12.65 -12.64 6.43
C LYS A 241 13.71 -11.58 6.09
N LEU A 242 13.46 -10.32 6.45
CA LEU A 242 14.34 -9.19 6.15
C LEU A 242 14.77 -8.52 7.46
N GLY A 243 16.07 -8.24 7.59
CA GLY A 243 16.61 -7.54 8.77
C GLY A 243 16.30 -6.05 8.72
N ALA A 244 15.80 -5.48 9.83
CA ALA A 244 15.48 -4.04 9.94
C ALA A 244 16.69 -3.13 9.69
N VAL A 245 17.90 -3.60 10.01
CA VAL A 245 19.15 -2.85 9.91
C VAL A 245 19.34 -2.18 8.54
N ARG A 246 18.92 -2.86 7.46
CA ARG A 246 19.06 -2.35 6.09
C ARG A 246 18.27 -1.06 5.86
N TYR A 247 17.12 -0.92 6.48
CA TYR A 247 16.29 0.28 6.32
C TYR A 247 16.78 1.43 7.21
N CYS A 248 17.65 1.16 8.18
CA CYS A 248 18.27 2.18 9.01
C CYS A 248 19.46 2.88 8.32
N ARG A 249 19.88 2.50 7.10
CA ARG A 249 21.01 3.14 6.40
C ARG A 249 20.78 4.65 6.25
N SER A 250 21.86 5.42 6.26
CA SER A 250 21.80 6.87 6.03
C SER A 250 21.14 7.20 4.68
N SER A 251 21.41 6.41 3.64
CA SER A 251 20.87 6.57 2.29
C SER A 251 19.47 6.01 2.10
N ASN A 252 18.95 5.17 3.02
CA ASN A 252 17.61 4.61 2.88
C ASN A 252 16.56 5.72 2.97
N ARG A 253 15.49 5.56 2.18
CA ARG A 253 14.39 6.51 2.07
C ARG A 253 13.08 5.75 2.03
N SER A 254 12.32 5.90 3.10
CA SER A 254 10.98 5.33 3.22
C SER A 254 9.94 6.41 2.93
N GLY A 255 8.67 6.06 3.05
CA GLY A 255 7.61 7.06 3.03
C GLY A 255 6.28 6.52 3.50
N TYR A 256 5.36 7.43 3.79
CA TYR A 256 3.99 7.10 4.16
C TYR A 256 3.02 8.08 3.51
N LEU A 257 1.73 7.74 3.49
CA LEU A 257 0.72 8.70 3.06
C LEU A 257 0.71 9.90 4.01
N PRO A 258 0.50 11.14 3.53
CA PRO A 258 0.54 12.33 4.38
C PRO A 258 -0.43 12.28 5.57
N ASP A 259 -1.59 11.66 5.36
CA ASP A 259 -2.68 11.55 6.34
C ASP A 259 -2.53 10.33 7.27
N ASP A 260 -1.44 9.58 7.12
CA ASP A 260 -1.18 8.37 7.89
C ASP A 260 -0.50 8.68 9.24
N ALA A 261 -1.30 8.98 10.26
CA ALA A 261 -0.85 9.18 11.64
C ALA A 261 -0.53 7.85 12.33
N ASN A 262 0.64 7.28 12.02
CA ASN A 262 1.05 5.96 12.50
C ASN A 262 1.97 5.99 13.74
N ARG A 263 2.15 4.82 14.35
CA ARG A 263 2.91 4.63 15.60
C ARG A 263 4.42 4.54 15.45
N VAL A 264 4.95 4.72 14.24
CA VAL A 264 6.38 4.58 13.95
C VAL A 264 7.01 5.83 13.34
N THR A 265 6.19 6.83 13.02
CA THR A 265 6.65 8.06 12.39
C THR A 265 6.50 9.24 13.34
N GLY A 266 7.62 9.89 13.61
CA GLY A 266 7.71 11.16 14.31
C GLY A 266 8.36 12.21 13.41
N PHE A 267 9.01 13.19 14.02
CA PHE A 267 9.74 14.22 13.29
C PHE A 267 10.74 14.94 14.19
N ARG A 268 11.72 15.59 13.56
CA ARG A 268 12.57 16.62 14.17
C ARG A 268 12.44 17.93 13.41
N VAL A 269 12.89 19.02 14.04
CA VAL A 269 12.69 20.38 13.52
C VAL A 269 14.00 20.96 13.03
N VAL A 270 13.94 21.70 11.92
CA VAL A 270 14.99 22.61 11.46
C VAL A 270 14.60 24.05 11.79
N LEU A 271 15.58 24.83 12.28
CA LEU A 271 15.55 26.28 12.34
C LEU A 271 16.45 26.82 11.23
N GLY A 272 15.83 27.40 10.22
CA GLY A 272 16.48 27.91 9.03
C GLY A 272 15.48 28.19 7.92
N GLU A 273 15.81 29.16 7.06
CA GLU A 273 14.99 29.46 5.90
C GLU A 273 14.79 28.22 5.02
N MET A 274 13.64 28.12 4.37
CA MET A 274 13.43 27.14 3.32
C MET A 274 14.38 27.41 2.15
N PRO A 275 15.02 26.39 1.57
CA PRO A 275 15.68 26.57 0.28
C PRO A 275 14.76 27.20 -0.76
N ALA A 276 15.32 28.12 -1.56
CA ALA A 276 14.59 28.78 -2.65
C ALA A 276 14.62 27.97 -3.97
N THR A 277 15.27 26.81 -3.97
CA THR A 277 15.35 25.92 -5.12
C THR A 277 13.96 25.46 -5.53
N ARG A 278 13.69 25.44 -6.84
CA ARG A 278 12.41 24.96 -7.34
C ARG A 278 12.32 23.44 -7.17
N PRO A 279 11.19 22.89 -6.72
CA PRO A 279 11.00 21.44 -6.71
C PRO A 279 11.16 20.84 -8.11
N HIS A 280 11.63 19.60 -8.15
CA HIS A 280 11.64 18.81 -9.39
C HIS A 280 10.21 18.59 -9.90
N PRO A 281 10.02 18.42 -11.21
CA PRO A 281 8.71 18.05 -11.75
C PRO A 281 8.16 16.76 -11.11
N VAL A 282 6.83 16.64 -11.12
CA VAL A 282 6.13 15.41 -10.76
C VAL A 282 6.70 14.25 -11.59
N ALA A 283 6.86 13.09 -10.96
CA ALA A 283 7.36 11.90 -11.65
C ALA A 283 6.45 11.56 -12.86
N PRO A 284 7.03 11.17 -14.00
CA PRO A 284 6.25 10.77 -15.16
C PRO A 284 5.40 9.53 -14.83
N PRO A 285 4.20 9.39 -15.40
CA PRO A 285 3.35 8.23 -15.14
C PRO A 285 4.00 6.94 -15.65
N PRO A 286 3.75 5.78 -15.01
CA PRO A 286 4.24 4.48 -15.46
C PRO A 286 3.53 4.02 -16.75
N LEU A 287 4.08 3.00 -17.43
CA LEU A 287 3.60 2.53 -18.74
C LEU A 287 2.11 2.18 -18.74
N ASN A 288 1.64 1.51 -17.68
CA ASN A 288 0.23 1.12 -17.55
C ASN A 288 -0.74 2.32 -17.46
N GLN A 289 -0.25 3.56 -17.32
CA GLN A 289 -1.03 4.81 -17.29
C GLN A 289 -0.80 5.69 -18.53
N LYS A 290 0.13 5.31 -19.43
CA LYS A 290 0.41 6.08 -20.66
C LYS A 290 -0.53 5.69 -21.80
N ASN A 291 -0.80 6.66 -22.68
CA ASN A 291 -1.52 6.48 -23.94
C ASN A 291 -2.90 5.81 -23.77
N VAL A 292 -3.58 6.05 -22.64
CA VAL A 292 -4.90 5.49 -22.37
C VAL A 292 -5.95 6.27 -23.14
N LYS A 293 -6.59 5.60 -24.10
CA LYS A 293 -7.69 6.18 -24.88
C LYS A 293 -8.90 6.37 -23.99
N GLN A 294 -9.55 7.52 -24.07
CA GLN A 294 -10.76 7.82 -23.28
C GLN A 294 -12.06 7.57 -24.06
N THR A 295 -11.96 7.18 -25.33
CA THR A 295 -13.09 6.79 -26.14
C THR A 295 -13.65 5.46 -25.62
N PRO A 296 -14.97 5.36 -25.37
CA PRO A 296 -15.61 4.08 -25.07
C PRO A 296 -15.31 3.05 -26.16
N THR A 297 -15.09 1.80 -25.78
CA THR A 297 -14.87 0.71 -26.73
C THR A 297 -16.18 0.27 -27.40
N PRO A 298 -16.15 -0.13 -28.67
CA PRO A 298 -17.28 -0.81 -29.31
C PRO A 298 -17.75 -2.00 -28.48
N LYS A 299 -19.08 -2.19 -28.36
CA LYS A 299 -19.65 -3.34 -27.65
C LYS A 299 -19.44 -4.68 -28.37
N ASP A 300 -18.85 -4.63 -29.56
CA ASP A 300 -18.60 -5.78 -30.41
C ASP A 300 -17.55 -6.69 -29.76
N GLY A 301 -17.81 -8.00 -29.81
CA GLY A 301 -16.95 -9.02 -29.26
C GLY A 301 -17.19 -10.35 -29.96
N PRO A 302 -16.64 -11.45 -29.44
CA PRO A 302 -17.00 -12.78 -29.89
C PRO A 302 -18.52 -12.98 -29.84
N ASP A 303 -19.08 -13.67 -30.83
CA ASP A 303 -20.50 -14.01 -30.87
C ASP A 303 -20.92 -14.67 -29.54
N PRO A 304 -21.83 -14.07 -28.76
CA PRO A 304 -22.18 -14.58 -27.43
C PRO A 304 -22.92 -15.92 -27.48
N THR A 305 -23.42 -16.33 -28.65
CA THR A 305 -24.10 -17.62 -28.85
C THR A 305 -23.13 -18.75 -29.18
N ARG A 306 -21.88 -18.42 -29.52
CA ARG A 306 -20.84 -19.39 -29.88
C ARG A 306 -19.79 -19.50 -28.76
N PRO A 307 -19.35 -20.71 -28.40
CA PRO A 307 -18.27 -20.89 -27.44
C PRO A 307 -17.02 -20.10 -27.82
N TYR A 308 -16.53 -19.29 -26.88
CA TYR A 308 -15.27 -18.56 -27.00
C TYR A 308 -14.34 -18.91 -25.85
N PHE A 309 -13.07 -19.17 -26.16
CA PHE A 309 -11.99 -19.37 -25.20
C PHE A 309 -10.66 -18.91 -25.82
N ALA A 310 -9.88 -18.14 -25.06
CA ALA A 310 -8.57 -17.66 -25.49
C ALA A 310 -7.58 -17.63 -24.31
N ASP A 311 -6.32 -18.02 -24.56
CA ASP A 311 -5.21 -17.75 -23.65
C ASP A 311 -4.63 -16.39 -24.00
N LEU A 312 -4.68 -15.46 -23.04
CA LEU A 312 -4.22 -14.09 -23.17
C LEU A 312 -2.96 -13.86 -22.33
N THR A 313 -2.18 -14.88 -22.00
CA THR A 313 -1.01 -14.77 -21.09
C THR A 313 0.19 -14.04 -21.71
N LYS A 314 0.17 -13.74 -23.01
CA LYS A 314 1.31 -13.15 -23.71
C LYS A 314 1.70 -11.79 -23.13
N ASN A 315 2.99 -11.64 -22.78
CA ASN A 315 3.61 -10.45 -22.18
C ASN A 315 3.17 -10.11 -20.74
N LEU A 316 2.67 -11.09 -19.98
CA LEU A 316 2.10 -10.90 -18.63
C LEU A 316 3.06 -11.32 -17.50
N ARG A 317 4.33 -10.92 -17.58
CA ARG A 317 5.38 -11.34 -16.65
C ARG A 317 6.38 -10.24 -16.35
N VAL A 318 6.70 -10.05 -15.07
CA VAL A 318 7.82 -9.20 -14.64
C VAL A 318 9.15 -9.90 -14.94
N PRO A 319 10.16 -9.23 -15.53
CA PRO A 319 11.48 -9.80 -15.77
C PRO A 319 12.11 -10.37 -14.48
N ASN A 320 12.79 -11.51 -14.57
CA ASN A 320 13.33 -12.21 -13.40
C ASN A 320 14.44 -11.43 -12.68
N ASP A 321 15.14 -10.55 -13.41
CA ASP A 321 16.23 -9.69 -12.96
C ASP A 321 15.74 -8.31 -12.49
N ALA A 322 14.43 -8.11 -12.34
CA ALA A 322 13.87 -6.90 -11.76
C ALA A 322 13.95 -6.94 -10.22
N TRP A 323 14.60 -5.93 -9.63
CA TRP A 323 14.80 -5.76 -8.18
C TRP A 323 14.31 -4.40 -7.67
N GLY A 324 13.18 -3.94 -8.18
CA GLY A 324 12.57 -2.66 -7.83
C GLY A 324 12.40 -1.74 -9.04
N PRO A 325 11.35 -0.90 -9.09
CA PRO A 325 10.23 -0.81 -8.14
C PRO A 325 9.21 -1.96 -8.25
N ILE A 326 9.43 -2.90 -9.18
CA ILE A 326 8.71 -4.17 -9.29
C ILE A 326 9.72 -5.33 -9.29
N TYR A 327 9.29 -6.51 -8.88
CA TYR A 327 10.19 -7.62 -8.55
C TYR A 327 9.87 -8.88 -9.37
N GLY A 328 10.91 -9.47 -9.97
CA GLY A 328 10.78 -10.70 -10.74
C GLY A 328 10.54 -11.95 -9.87
N ALA A 329 11.00 -11.90 -8.63
CA ALA A 329 11.06 -13.05 -7.72
C ALA A 329 9.68 -13.58 -7.32
N TRP A 330 8.75 -12.69 -6.96
CA TRP A 330 7.45 -13.09 -6.44
C TRP A 330 6.34 -12.12 -6.90
N ASN A 331 5.30 -12.67 -7.53
CA ASN A 331 4.16 -11.92 -8.06
C ASN A 331 2.89 -12.71 -7.74
N HIS A 332 2.01 -12.12 -6.95
CA HIS A 332 0.94 -12.87 -6.31
C HIS A 332 -0.28 -11.97 -6.01
N PHE A 333 -1.41 -12.60 -5.66
CA PHE A 333 -2.69 -11.92 -5.40
C PHE A 333 -3.10 -10.94 -6.51
N SER A 334 -3.63 -11.51 -7.59
CA SER A 334 -4.02 -10.73 -8.76
C SER A 334 -5.39 -10.07 -8.61
N ALA A 335 -5.59 -8.97 -9.33
CA ALA A 335 -6.83 -8.27 -9.53
C ALA A 335 -6.99 -7.92 -11.01
N VAL A 336 -8.22 -8.01 -11.52
CA VAL A 336 -8.56 -7.67 -12.89
C VAL A 336 -9.83 -6.84 -12.92
N SER A 337 -9.87 -5.83 -13.78
CA SER A 337 -11.09 -5.07 -14.05
C SER A 337 -11.12 -4.62 -15.51
N VAL A 338 -12.32 -4.54 -16.09
CA VAL A 338 -12.53 -3.97 -17.42
C VAL A 338 -12.81 -2.47 -17.24
N CYS A 339 -11.99 -1.65 -17.89
CA CYS A 339 -12.07 -0.21 -17.83
C CYS A 339 -13.26 0.34 -18.66
N PRO A 340 -13.75 1.55 -18.37
CA PRO A 340 -14.81 2.20 -19.17
C PRO A 340 -14.48 2.33 -20.67
N ASN A 341 -13.20 2.48 -21.01
CA ASN A 341 -12.72 2.48 -22.38
C ASN A 341 -12.56 1.08 -23.01
N GLY A 342 -12.94 0.00 -22.31
CA GLY A 342 -12.82 -1.40 -22.76
C GLY A 342 -11.44 -2.05 -22.62
N ASP A 343 -10.41 -1.30 -22.20
CA ASP A 343 -9.13 -1.93 -21.83
C ASP A 343 -9.35 -2.85 -20.63
N VAL A 344 -8.57 -3.93 -20.53
CA VAL A 344 -8.51 -4.74 -19.30
C VAL A 344 -7.29 -4.33 -18.51
N LEU A 345 -7.49 -3.92 -17.26
CA LEU A 345 -6.41 -3.58 -16.33
C LEU A 345 -6.19 -4.76 -15.39
N ALA A 346 -4.96 -5.29 -15.38
CA ALA A 346 -4.51 -6.30 -14.44
C ALA A 346 -3.54 -5.66 -13.43
N ALA A 347 -3.66 -6.01 -12.16
CA ALA A 347 -2.75 -5.62 -11.10
C ALA A 347 -2.44 -6.81 -10.17
N TRP A 348 -1.32 -6.79 -9.49
CA TRP A 348 -0.92 -7.79 -8.50
C TRP A 348 0.14 -7.20 -7.58
N TYR A 349 0.32 -7.76 -6.37
CA TYR A 349 1.47 -7.37 -5.57
C TYR A 349 2.73 -8.11 -6.02
N THR A 350 3.86 -7.42 -5.92
CA THR A 350 5.18 -7.85 -6.37
C THR A 350 6.19 -7.54 -5.28
N CYS A 351 7.06 -8.49 -4.97
CA CYS A 351 7.97 -8.39 -3.83
C CYS A 351 9.17 -9.34 -3.93
N VAL A 352 10.17 -9.13 -3.06
CA VAL A 352 11.18 -10.16 -2.75
C VAL A 352 10.62 -11.10 -1.67
N SER A 353 9.92 -10.54 -0.69
CA SER A 353 9.22 -11.25 0.38
C SER A 353 7.81 -10.67 0.57
N GLU A 354 6.79 -11.53 0.63
CA GLU A 354 5.40 -11.07 0.74
C GLU A 354 5.10 -10.23 1.99
N SER A 355 5.82 -10.49 3.08
CA SER A 355 5.73 -9.72 4.32
C SER A 355 6.75 -8.58 4.39
N GLY A 356 7.51 -8.36 3.32
CA GLY A 356 8.58 -7.38 3.28
C GLY A 356 8.05 -5.95 3.10
N PRO A 357 8.67 -4.92 3.70
CA PRO A 357 8.30 -3.53 3.49
C PRO A 357 8.36 -3.09 2.03
N GLU A 358 9.20 -3.74 1.21
CA GLU A 358 9.38 -3.47 -0.21
C GLU A 358 8.18 -3.89 -1.07
N CYS A 359 7.23 -4.65 -0.52
CA CYS A 359 6.08 -5.15 -1.25
C CYS A 359 5.30 -3.99 -1.89
N ALA A 360 5.23 -4.00 -3.22
CA ALA A 360 4.58 -2.99 -4.03
C ALA A 360 3.61 -3.68 -4.99
N GLN A 361 3.05 -2.92 -5.93
CA GLN A 361 2.12 -3.43 -6.92
C GLN A 361 2.58 -3.12 -8.33
N ALA A 362 2.51 -4.14 -9.19
CA ALA A 362 2.67 -4.01 -10.62
C ALA A 362 1.29 -4.01 -11.30
N ALA A 363 1.23 -3.41 -12.48
CA ALA A 363 0.07 -3.52 -13.36
C ALA A 363 0.50 -3.54 -14.81
N CYS A 364 -0.40 -4.06 -15.64
CA CYS A 364 -0.30 -3.99 -17.10
C CYS A 364 -1.70 -3.90 -17.70
N ARG A 365 -1.76 -3.62 -18.99
CA ARG A 365 -3.02 -3.35 -19.68
C ARG A 365 -3.14 -4.17 -20.94
N LEU A 366 -4.27 -4.84 -21.12
CA LEU A 366 -4.69 -5.39 -22.40
C LEU A 366 -5.50 -4.32 -23.09
N ARG A 367 -4.95 -3.74 -24.15
CA ARG A 367 -5.65 -2.71 -24.91
C ARG A 367 -6.86 -3.31 -25.60
N ALA A 368 -7.97 -2.57 -25.64
CA ALA A 368 -9.17 -3.02 -26.34
C ALA A 368 -8.85 -3.42 -27.79
N GLY A 369 -9.26 -4.63 -28.18
CA GLY A 369 -8.96 -5.21 -29.49
C GLY A 369 -7.57 -5.86 -29.63
N SER A 370 -6.74 -5.86 -28.59
CA SER A 370 -5.45 -6.55 -28.55
C SER A 370 -5.58 -7.97 -27.97
N ASP A 371 -4.66 -8.85 -28.37
CA ASP A 371 -4.43 -10.17 -27.76
C ASP A 371 -3.15 -10.21 -26.91
N THR A 372 -2.43 -9.09 -26.84
CA THR A 372 -1.12 -8.96 -26.21
C THR A 372 -1.16 -7.83 -25.18
N TRP A 373 -0.70 -8.12 -23.97
CA TRP A 373 -0.59 -7.12 -22.90
C TRP A 373 0.56 -6.15 -23.15
N ASP A 374 0.40 -4.92 -22.69
CA ASP A 374 1.54 -4.02 -22.48
C ASP A 374 2.53 -4.63 -21.48
N GLU A 375 3.78 -4.19 -21.51
CA GLU A 375 4.78 -4.60 -20.53
C GLU A 375 4.34 -4.23 -19.10
N PRO A 376 4.52 -5.14 -18.12
CA PRO A 376 4.26 -4.82 -16.72
C PRO A 376 5.12 -3.66 -16.21
N SER A 377 4.49 -2.72 -15.50
CA SER A 377 5.16 -1.59 -14.88
C SER A 377 4.68 -1.37 -13.45
N PHE A 378 5.41 -0.58 -12.69
CA PHE A 378 4.99 -0.12 -11.36
C PHE A 378 3.60 0.52 -11.41
N PHE A 379 2.71 0.13 -10.49
CA PHE A 379 1.36 0.66 -10.40
C PHE A 379 1.16 1.53 -9.17
N PHE A 380 1.59 1.01 -8.02
CA PHE A 380 1.45 1.65 -6.74
C PHE A 380 2.36 1.00 -5.70
N GLY A 381 2.78 1.78 -4.73
CA GLY A 381 3.65 1.33 -3.64
C GLY A 381 3.92 2.50 -2.71
N THR A 382 3.89 2.23 -1.42
CA THR A 382 4.33 3.18 -0.40
C THR A 382 5.74 2.76 0.01
N PRO A 383 6.76 3.62 -0.16
CA PRO A 383 8.15 3.20 -0.02
C PRO A 383 8.43 2.65 1.38
N ASP A 384 8.98 1.44 1.42
CA ASP A 384 9.21 0.66 2.65
C ASP A 384 7.97 0.54 3.57
N CYS A 385 6.79 0.49 2.98
CA CYS A 385 5.55 0.14 3.67
C CYS A 385 4.82 -0.92 2.84
N ASN A 386 4.62 -2.10 3.43
CA ASN A 386 4.11 -3.26 2.71
C ASN A 386 2.74 -2.94 2.09
N THR A 387 2.73 -2.81 0.75
CA THR A 387 1.58 -2.37 -0.02
C THR A 387 1.00 -3.55 -0.81
N HIS A 388 0.14 -4.34 -0.16
CA HIS A 388 -0.36 -5.61 -0.70
C HIS A 388 -1.86 -5.59 -1.02
N ALA A 389 -2.33 -6.75 -1.48
CA ALA A 389 -3.74 -7.07 -1.76
C ALA A 389 -4.50 -6.05 -2.63
N PRO A 390 -4.04 -5.81 -3.87
CA PRO A 390 -4.82 -5.01 -4.81
C PRO A 390 -6.18 -5.67 -5.07
N VAL A 391 -7.22 -4.85 -5.08
CA VAL A 391 -8.54 -5.18 -5.65
C VAL A 391 -8.95 -4.04 -6.57
N LEU A 392 -9.36 -4.40 -7.79
CA LEU A 392 -9.86 -3.45 -8.79
C LEU A 392 -11.36 -3.68 -8.96
N LEU A 393 -12.11 -2.58 -9.02
CA LEU A 393 -13.55 -2.58 -9.28
C LEU A 393 -13.87 -1.47 -10.28
N SER A 394 -14.82 -1.73 -11.18
CA SER A 394 -15.45 -0.69 -11.99
C SER A 394 -16.94 -0.66 -11.72
N ASP A 395 -17.50 0.54 -11.62
CA ASP A 395 -18.97 0.76 -11.65
C ASP A 395 -19.48 1.08 -13.07
N GLY A 396 -18.65 0.86 -14.09
CA GLY A 396 -18.90 1.19 -15.49
C GLY A 396 -18.56 2.63 -15.88
N LYS A 397 -18.28 3.52 -14.92
CA LYS A 397 -17.85 4.90 -15.17
C LYS A 397 -16.50 5.22 -14.54
N ARG A 398 -16.30 4.75 -13.32
CA ARG A 398 -15.13 4.98 -12.48
C ARG A 398 -14.44 3.65 -12.21
N LEU A 399 -13.12 3.73 -12.04
CA LEU A 399 -12.32 2.66 -11.47
C LEU A 399 -12.03 2.95 -10.00
N TYR A 400 -12.09 1.91 -9.19
CA TYR A 400 -11.68 1.90 -7.80
C TYR A 400 -10.50 0.95 -7.65
N HIS A 401 -9.48 1.41 -6.94
CA HIS A 401 -8.34 0.60 -6.53
C HIS A 401 -8.28 0.59 -5.00
N PHE A 402 -8.50 -0.59 -4.43
CA PHE A 402 -8.38 -0.88 -3.01
C PHE A 402 -7.08 -1.63 -2.76
N PHE A 403 -6.44 -1.35 -1.64
CA PHE A 403 -5.18 -1.97 -1.24
C PHE A 403 -4.94 -1.76 0.25
N THR A 404 -3.94 -2.45 0.77
CA THR A 404 -3.52 -2.36 2.18
C THR A 404 -2.15 -1.73 2.30
N GLN A 405 -1.93 -0.94 3.35
CA GLN A 405 -0.61 -0.55 3.83
C GLN A 405 -0.36 -1.10 5.24
N SER A 406 0.67 -1.94 5.39
CA SER A 406 1.04 -2.54 6.67
C SER A 406 2.41 -2.07 7.14
N LEU A 407 2.52 -1.78 8.44
CA LEU A 407 3.79 -1.38 9.05
C LEU A 407 4.69 -2.59 9.38
N ASN A 408 4.10 -3.78 9.55
CA ASN A 408 4.83 -4.98 9.93
C ASN A 408 4.26 -6.24 9.25
N GLY A 409 4.74 -6.53 8.04
CA GLY A 409 4.25 -7.65 7.24
C GLY A 409 2.80 -7.47 6.82
N TRP A 410 1.91 -8.32 7.35
CA TRP A 410 0.45 -8.25 7.15
C TRP A 410 -0.29 -7.80 8.42
N ASP A 411 0.44 -7.34 9.42
CA ASP A 411 -0.13 -6.80 10.65
C ASP A 411 -0.09 -5.27 10.60
N ASP A 412 -0.82 -4.63 11.50
CA ASP A 412 -0.83 -3.18 11.65
C ASP A 412 -1.19 -2.50 10.33
N ALA A 413 -2.34 -2.93 9.81
CA ALA A 413 -2.80 -2.68 8.45
C ALA A 413 -3.82 -1.53 8.43
N ALA A 414 -3.72 -0.69 7.40
CA ALA A 414 -4.76 0.26 7.01
C ALA A 414 -5.26 -0.11 5.61
N ASP A 415 -6.58 -0.23 5.46
CA ASP A 415 -7.19 -0.33 4.14
C ASP A 415 -7.28 1.06 3.53
N CYS A 416 -6.89 1.15 2.27
CA CYS A 416 -6.77 2.39 1.53
C CYS A 416 -7.49 2.28 0.19
N MET A 417 -7.82 3.43 -0.39
CA MET A 417 -8.36 3.48 -1.75
C MET A 417 -7.89 4.70 -2.54
N ARG A 418 -7.94 4.56 -3.87
CA ARG A 418 -7.89 5.65 -4.85
C ARG A 418 -8.84 5.36 -6.02
N THR A 419 -9.19 6.39 -6.77
CA THR A 419 -10.14 6.28 -7.88
C THR A 419 -9.58 6.87 -9.17
N SER A 420 -10.12 6.43 -10.31
CA SER A 420 -9.82 7.01 -11.62
C SER A 420 -11.11 7.20 -12.42
N ASP A 421 -11.26 8.39 -13.02
CA ASP A 421 -12.39 8.78 -13.87
C ASP A 421 -12.03 8.77 -15.37
N ASP A 422 -10.82 8.36 -15.70
CA ASP A 422 -10.24 8.39 -17.06
C ASP A 422 -9.63 7.04 -17.43
N SER A 423 -10.36 5.96 -17.11
CA SER A 423 -9.97 4.59 -17.45
C SER A 423 -8.58 4.18 -16.93
N GLY A 424 -8.17 4.75 -15.80
CA GLY A 424 -6.91 4.44 -15.14
C GLY A 424 -5.70 5.18 -15.72
N ALA A 425 -5.91 6.28 -16.46
CA ALA A 425 -4.83 7.12 -16.97
C ALA A 425 -4.25 8.01 -15.86
N THR A 426 -5.11 8.53 -14.98
CA THR A 426 -4.74 9.24 -13.77
C THR A 426 -5.52 8.69 -12.58
N TRP A 427 -4.99 8.90 -11.38
CA TRP A 427 -5.59 8.43 -10.14
C TRP A 427 -5.65 9.55 -9.11
N SER A 428 -6.71 9.58 -8.31
CA SER A 428 -6.81 10.45 -7.15
C SER A 428 -5.66 10.19 -6.16
N LYS A 429 -5.39 11.15 -5.27
CA LYS A 429 -4.57 10.86 -4.08
C LYS A 429 -5.17 9.66 -3.34
N PRO A 430 -4.32 8.71 -2.88
CA PRO A 430 -4.80 7.64 -2.03
C PRO A 430 -5.26 8.21 -0.69
N ARG A 431 -6.27 7.58 -0.11
CA ARG A 431 -6.75 7.87 1.24
C ARG A 431 -6.94 6.60 2.03
N VAL A 432 -6.72 6.68 3.33
CA VAL A 432 -7.10 5.63 4.28
C VAL A 432 -8.63 5.59 4.36
N ILE A 433 -9.22 4.41 4.22
CA ILE A 433 -10.67 4.18 4.35
C ILE A 433 -11.05 3.42 5.61
N LEU A 434 -10.09 2.69 6.18
CA LEU A 434 -10.19 2.08 7.49
C LEU A 434 -8.82 2.17 8.17
N PRO A 435 -8.66 3.01 9.21
CA PRO A 435 -7.38 3.23 9.85
C PRO A 435 -6.97 2.02 10.72
N ARG A 436 -5.67 1.90 10.99
CA ARG A 436 -5.08 0.81 11.80
C ARG A 436 -5.51 0.86 13.25
N GLU A 437 -5.99 2.02 13.67
CA GLU A 437 -6.40 2.31 15.02
C GLU A 437 -7.87 1.95 15.25
N ASP A 438 -8.61 1.62 14.18
CA ASP A 438 -9.99 1.20 14.29
C ASP A 438 -10.09 -0.13 15.06
N PRO A 439 -10.98 -0.25 16.07
CA PRO A 439 -11.21 -1.51 16.77
C PRO A 439 -11.65 -2.66 15.86
N MET A 440 -12.32 -2.34 14.75
CA MET A 440 -12.75 -3.24 13.68
C MET A 440 -11.84 -3.17 12.45
N ARG A 441 -10.59 -2.69 12.59
CA ARG A 441 -9.65 -2.64 11.47
C ARG A 441 -9.53 -3.99 10.77
N MET A 442 -9.40 -3.91 9.47
CA MET A 442 -9.21 -5.03 8.57
C MET A 442 -7.85 -4.88 7.88
N SER A 443 -7.43 -5.93 7.15
CA SER A 443 -6.09 -5.97 6.57
C SER A 443 -6.04 -6.36 5.12
N GLN A 444 -6.92 -7.20 4.58
CA GLN A 444 -6.69 -7.73 3.24
C GLN A 444 -7.95 -7.68 2.38
N PRO A 445 -8.11 -6.68 1.50
CA PRO A 445 -9.17 -6.65 0.51
C PRO A 445 -9.06 -7.86 -0.41
N CYS A 446 -10.15 -8.61 -0.56
CA CYS A 446 -10.15 -9.89 -1.27
C CYS A 446 -10.99 -9.89 -2.52
N SER A 447 -12.17 -9.29 -2.47
CA SER A 447 -13.03 -9.13 -3.64
C SER A 447 -13.93 -7.92 -3.44
N ALA A 448 -14.43 -7.37 -4.53
CA ALA A 448 -15.35 -6.26 -4.49
C ALA A 448 -16.40 -6.40 -5.60
N PHE A 449 -17.58 -5.86 -5.35
CA PHE A 449 -18.64 -5.74 -6.34
C PHE A 449 -19.46 -4.47 -6.08
N VAL A 450 -20.22 -4.06 -7.09
CA VAL A 450 -21.27 -3.03 -6.94
C VAL A 450 -22.58 -3.75 -6.72
N ALA A 451 -23.21 -3.52 -5.56
CA ALA A 451 -24.52 -4.08 -5.27
C ALA A 451 -25.61 -3.43 -6.14
N ALA A 452 -26.74 -4.10 -6.29
CA ALA A 452 -27.88 -3.65 -7.09
C ALA A 452 -28.45 -2.30 -6.61
N ASP A 453 -28.26 -1.95 -5.33
CA ASP A 453 -28.63 -0.65 -4.76
C ASP A 453 -27.56 0.45 -4.98
N GLY A 454 -26.49 0.14 -5.71
CA GLY A 454 -25.39 1.04 -6.04
C GLY A 454 -24.30 1.11 -4.99
N LYS A 455 -24.39 0.39 -3.87
CA LYS A 455 -23.33 0.37 -2.85
C LYS A 455 -22.08 -0.32 -3.39
N LEU A 456 -20.92 0.24 -3.04
CA LEU A 456 -19.67 -0.48 -3.16
C LEU A 456 -19.59 -1.48 -2.00
N VAL A 457 -19.27 -2.73 -2.31
CA VAL A 457 -19.07 -3.79 -1.32
C VAL A 457 -17.66 -4.33 -1.48
N LEU A 458 -16.93 -4.39 -0.37
CA LEU A 458 -15.56 -4.87 -0.31
C LEU A 458 -15.50 -6.00 0.72
N ALA A 459 -15.16 -7.22 0.32
CA ALA A 459 -14.95 -8.32 1.24
C ALA A 459 -13.48 -8.36 1.66
N VAL A 460 -13.21 -8.41 2.96
CA VAL A 460 -11.90 -8.12 3.55
C VAL A 460 -11.58 -9.13 4.65
N ASP A 461 -10.33 -9.62 4.71
CA ASP A 461 -9.81 -10.40 5.83
C ASP A 461 -9.18 -9.48 6.90
N GLY A 462 -9.24 -9.87 8.17
CA GLY A 462 -8.55 -9.19 9.25
C GLY A 462 -7.04 -9.48 9.29
N ASP A 463 -6.30 -8.69 10.08
CA ASP A 463 -4.83 -8.71 10.23
C ASP A 463 -4.22 -10.09 10.52
N PHE A 464 -2.87 -10.10 10.57
CA PHE A 464 -2.04 -11.22 10.98
C PHE A 464 -2.64 -12.03 12.14
N GLY A 465 -2.88 -13.31 11.86
CA GLY A 465 -3.62 -14.21 12.76
C GLY A 465 -5.05 -14.51 12.29
N HIS A 466 -5.53 -13.84 11.24
CA HIS A 466 -6.84 -14.06 10.63
C HIS A 466 -7.93 -13.96 11.70
N ARG A 467 -8.12 -12.77 12.28
CA ARG A 467 -9.02 -12.56 13.43
C ARG A 467 -10.50 -12.72 13.03
N ASP A 468 -10.87 -12.26 11.84
CA ASP A 468 -12.20 -12.29 11.24
C ASP A 468 -12.09 -12.11 9.70
N THR A 469 -13.20 -12.31 9.01
CA THR A 469 -13.40 -11.90 7.61
C THR A 469 -14.78 -11.27 7.51
N ARG A 470 -14.87 -10.09 6.90
CA ARG A 470 -16.08 -9.26 6.90
C ARG A 470 -16.31 -8.65 5.52
N VAL A 471 -17.41 -7.91 5.41
CA VAL A 471 -17.63 -6.97 4.32
C VAL A 471 -17.61 -5.55 4.85
N MET A 472 -17.02 -4.65 4.06
CA MET A 472 -17.13 -3.21 4.22
C MET A 472 -18.03 -2.68 3.11
N THR A 473 -18.86 -1.69 3.41
CA THR A 473 -19.77 -1.09 2.43
C THR A 473 -19.67 0.42 2.39
N SER A 474 -19.91 0.98 1.21
CA SER A 474 -20.01 2.43 1.00
C SER A 474 -21.19 2.76 0.09
N GLY A 475 -22.08 3.63 0.56
CA GLY A 475 -23.25 4.11 -0.18
C GLY A 475 -23.07 5.46 -0.89
N ASP A 476 -21.89 6.07 -0.79
CA ASP A 476 -21.64 7.45 -1.25
C ASP A 476 -20.47 7.56 -2.26
N GLY A 477 -20.20 6.46 -2.97
CA GLY A 477 -19.12 6.37 -3.95
C GLY A 477 -17.73 6.25 -3.31
N GLY A 478 -17.65 5.64 -2.13
CA GLY A 478 -16.40 5.36 -1.42
C GLY A 478 -15.91 6.50 -0.52
N LYS A 479 -16.73 7.52 -0.22
CA LYS A 479 -16.31 8.63 0.65
C LYS A 479 -16.33 8.21 2.12
N THR A 480 -17.34 7.45 2.53
CA THR A 480 -17.44 6.87 3.87
C THR A 480 -17.65 5.36 3.78
N TRP A 481 -17.17 4.64 4.80
CA TRP A 481 -17.20 3.18 4.85
C TRP A 481 -17.75 2.70 6.19
N SER A 482 -18.40 1.54 6.18
CA SER A 482 -18.88 0.86 7.39
C SER A 482 -18.50 -0.61 7.34
N VAL A 483 -17.95 -1.12 8.45
CA VAL A 483 -17.57 -2.53 8.60
C VAL A 483 -18.79 -3.32 9.09
N GLY A 484 -19.13 -4.40 8.38
CA GLY A 484 -20.23 -5.29 8.74
C GLY A 484 -19.98 -6.01 10.07
N ALA A 485 -21.02 -6.09 10.90
CA ALA A 485 -20.93 -6.70 12.22
C ALA A 485 -20.75 -8.23 12.20
N GLY A 486 -21.10 -8.91 11.10
CA GLY A 486 -20.94 -10.36 10.97
C GLY A 486 -19.56 -10.79 10.49
N ASP A 487 -18.92 -11.69 11.25
CA ASP A 487 -17.76 -12.46 10.78
C ASP A 487 -18.25 -13.63 9.92
N ILE A 488 -17.89 -13.61 8.63
CA ILE A 488 -18.23 -14.64 7.63
C ILE A 488 -17.76 -16.02 8.10
N ARG A 489 -16.65 -16.08 8.82
CA ARG A 489 -15.94 -17.31 9.16
C ARG A 489 -16.45 -18.00 10.39
N LYS A 490 -17.34 -17.36 11.14
CA LYS A 490 -17.76 -17.82 12.47
C LYS A 490 -18.18 -19.30 12.47
N ALA A 491 -18.71 -19.79 11.35
CA ALA A 491 -19.12 -21.18 11.17
C ALA A 491 -18.11 -22.09 10.43
N ALA A 492 -17.02 -21.56 9.86
CA ALA A 492 -15.99 -22.32 9.12
C ALA A 492 -14.58 -22.31 9.77
N GLY A 493 -14.37 -21.51 10.81
CA GLY A 493 -13.14 -21.48 11.58
C GLY A 493 -12.03 -20.55 11.03
N LYS A 494 -10.90 -20.54 11.73
CA LYS A 494 -9.84 -19.51 11.61
C LYS A 494 -9.27 -19.32 10.20
N TYR A 495 -9.18 -20.38 9.38
CA TYR A 495 -8.57 -20.30 8.05
C TYR A 495 -9.58 -20.03 6.93
N ALA A 496 -10.83 -19.73 7.29
CA ALA A 496 -11.91 -19.47 6.37
C ALA A 496 -11.84 -18.09 5.69
N ILE A 497 -10.69 -17.74 5.13
CA ILE A 497 -10.36 -16.38 4.65
C ILE A 497 -10.45 -16.28 3.12
N HIS A 498 -10.06 -15.12 2.57
CA HIS A 498 -10.04 -14.83 1.15
C HIS A 498 -11.42 -14.93 0.49
N PRO A 499 -12.42 -14.17 0.97
CA PRO A 499 -13.78 -14.24 0.47
C PRO A 499 -13.87 -13.81 -0.99
N ALA A 500 -14.48 -14.67 -1.81
CA ALA A 500 -14.99 -14.35 -3.13
C ALA A 500 -16.48 -14.01 -2.98
N ALA A 501 -16.78 -12.72 -2.88
CA ALA A 501 -18.11 -12.21 -2.57
C ALA A 501 -18.84 -11.68 -3.81
N VAL A 502 -20.16 -11.92 -3.83
CA VAL A 502 -21.09 -11.55 -4.91
C VAL A 502 -22.47 -11.24 -4.32
N GLN A 503 -23.38 -10.71 -5.14
CA GLN A 503 -24.79 -10.57 -4.80
C GLN A 503 -25.65 -11.52 -5.63
N ARG A 504 -26.55 -12.25 -4.96
CA ARG A 504 -27.56 -13.12 -5.58
C ARG A 504 -28.74 -12.30 -6.11
N GLY A 505 -29.53 -12.87 -7.02
CA GLY A 505 -30.72 -12.24 -7.58
C GLY A 505 -31.79 -11.89 -6.54
N ASP A 506 -31.82 -12.61 -5.41
CA ASP A 506 -32.67 -12.30 -4.25
C ASP A 506 -32.15 -11.15 -3.37
N GLY A 507 -31.03 -10.52 -3.76
CA GLY A 507 -30.42 -9.39 -3.07
C GLY A 507 -29.44 -9.78 -1.97
N ALA A 508 -29.39 -11.05 -1.55
CA ALA A 508 -28.47 -11.51 -0.51
C ALA A 508 -27.02 -11.48 -0.99
N TYR A 509 -26.10 -11.13 -0.10
CA TYR A 509 -24.67 -11.27 -0.37
C TYR A 509 -24.29 -12.72 -0.13
N LEU A 510 -23.46 -13.28 -1.01
CA LEU A 510 -22.92 -14.63 -0.91
C LEU A 510 -21.40 -14.55 -0.96
N ALA A 511 -20.72 -15.26 -0.06
CA ALA A 511 -19.28 -15.34 -0.02
C ALA A 511 -18.83 -16.79 -0.02
N PHE A 512 -18.02 -17.17 -0.99
CA PHE A 512 -17.23 -18.41 -0.95
C PHE A 512 -15.90 -18.10 -0.29
N VAL A 513 -15.49 -18.90 0.68
CA VAL A 513 -14.23 -18.69 1.41
C VAL A 513 -13.32 -19.89 1.26
N ARG A 514 -12.01 -19.65 1.37
CA ARG A 514 -11.03 -20.73 1.51
C ARG A 514 -11.40 -21.59 2.72
N GLY A 515 -11.09 -22.88 2.76
CA GLY A 515 -11.48 -23.67 3.92
C GLY A 515 -11.55 -25.17 3.68
N PRO A 516 -12.03 -25.93 4.69
CA PRO A 516 -12.15 -27.38 4.60
C PRO A 516 -13.13 -27.83 3.51
N ASP A 517 -13.22 -29.14 3.28
CA ASP A 517 -14.22 -29.74 2.42
C ASP A 517 -15.56 -29.94 3.17
N PRO A 518 -16.73 -29.70 2.51
CA PRO A 518 -16.90 -28.99 1.25
C PRO A 518 -16.55 -27.50 1.40
N MET A 519 -16.25 -26.82 0.29
CA MET A 519 -15.90 -25.40 0.25
C MET A 519 -16.92 -24.58 1.05
N PRO A 520 -16.50 -23.84 2.09
CA PRO A 520 -17.44 -23.09 2.87
C PRO A 520 -17.99 -21.91 2.07
N ALA A 521 -19.30 -21.75 2.11
CA ALA A 521 -19.98 -20.58 1.59
C ALA A 521 -21.03 -20.08 2.58
N PHE A 522 -21.24 -18.77 2.59
CA PHE A 522 -22.14 -18.12 3.53
C PHE A 522 -22.94 -17.03 2.83
N ALA A 523 -24.21 -16.91 3.18
CA ALA A 523 -25.08 -15.86 2.68
C ALA A 523 -25.53 -14.90 3.80
N SER A 524 -25.69 -13.63 3.47
CA SER A 524 -26.25 -12.61 4.36
C SER A 524 -27.32 -11.81 3.64
N LYS A 525 -28.53 -11.75 4.22
CA LYS A 525 -29.65 -10.97 3.67
C LYS A 525 -29.52 -9.47 3.97
N ASP A 526 -28.78 -9.12 5.02
CA ASP A 526 -28.67 -7.74 5.52
C ASP A 526 -27.36 -7.04 5.09
N GLY A 527 -26.67 -7.58 4.08
CA GLY A 527 -25.53 -6.93 3.45
C GLY A 527 -24.29 -6.75 4.34
N GLY A 528 -24.17 -7.52 5.43
CA GLY A 528 -23.09 -7.35 6.41
C GLY A 528 -23.07 -8.28 7.61
N GLY A 529 -24.01 -9.23 7.70
CA GLY A 529 -24.21 -10.12 8.84
C GLY A 529 -25.63 -10.01 9.43
N PRO A 530 -26.20 -11.09 10.01
CA PRO A 530 -25.59 -12.41 10.21
C PRO A 530 -25.35 -13.16 8.89
N TRP A 531 -24.44 -14.14 8.95
CA TRP A 531 -24.03 -14.97 7.81
C TRP A 531 -24.46 -16.41 8.08
N GLU A 532 -25.23 -16.98 7.16
CA GLU A 532 -25.79 -18.34 7.25
C GLU A 532 -25.07 -19.28 6.29
N PRO A 533 -24.72 -20.52 6.70
CA PRO A 533 -24.08 -21.48 5.82
C PRO A 533 -24.92 -21.79 4.57
N VAL A 534 -24.26 -21.87 3.42
CA VAL A 534 -24.85 -22.30 2.15
C VAL A 534 -24.15 -23.59 1.72
N PRO A 535 -24.88 -24.69 1.48
CA PRO A 535 -24.29 -25.91 0.97
C PRO A 535 -23.62 -25.68 -0.38
N THR A 536 -22.43 -26.26 -0.57
CA THR A 536 -21.74 -26.23 -1.86
C THR A 536 -21.31 -27.65 -2.27
N PRO A 537 -21.32 -27.97 -3.57
CA PRO A 537 -20.81 -29.25 -4.07
C PRO A 537 -19.28 -29.22 -4.31
N PHE A 538 -18.62 -28.09 -3.99
CA PHE A 538 -17.26 -27.84 -4.40
C PHE A 538 -16.26 -28.32 -3.35
N PRO A 539 -15.11 -28.88 -3.76
CA PRO A 539 -14.05 -29.20 -2.83
C PRO A 539 -13.49 -27.93 -2.20
N GLY A 540 -13.08 -28.03 -0.94
CA GLY A 540 -12.36 -27.00 -0.22
C GLY A 540 -11.00 -26.71 -0.86
N ILE A 541 -10.51 -25.49 -0.60
CA ILE A 541 -9.21 -25.01 -1.07
C ILE A 541 -8.36 -24.58 0.13
N SER A 542 -7.04 -24.72 0.02
CA SER A 542 -6.08 -24.51 1.11
C SER A 542 -5.06 -23.40 0.79
N VAL A 543 -4.01 -23.29 1.62
CA VAL A 543 -2.94 -22.29 1.50
C VAL A 543 -2.43 -22.22 0.06
N GLY A 544 -2.18 -20.99 -0.42
CA GLY A 544 -1.73 -20.76 -1.79
C GLY A 544 -2.88 -20.62 -2.80
N SER A 545 -4.14 -20.72 -2.38
CA SER A 545 -5.31 -20.62 -3.27
C SER A 545 -6.36 -19.62 -2.77
N LYS A 546 -7.01 -18.94 -3.72
CA LYS A 546 -8.19 -18.09 -3.51
C LYS A 546 -9.12 -18.23 -4.71
N ALA A 547 -10.40 -18.46 -4.45
CA ALA A 547 -11.44 -18.51 -5.48
C ALA A 547 -11.79 -17.11 -6.01
N ALA A 548 -12.46 -17.06 -7.15
CA ALA A 548 -13.08 -15.84 -7.67
C ALA A 548 -14.54 -16.11 -8.01
N ALA A 549 -15.42 -15.16 -7.70
CA ALA A 549 -16.84 -15.27 -7.99
C ALA A 549 -17.34 -13.97 -8.61
N LEU A 550 -18.34 -14.07 -9.48
CA LEU A 550 -18.95 -12.92 -10.15
C LEU A 550 -20.43 -13.19 -10.43
N THR A 551 -21.27 -12.19 -10.18
CA THR A 551 -22.63 -12.15 -10.74
C THR A 551 -22.54 -11.59 -12.15
N LEU A 552 -22.89 -12.42 -13.13
CA LEU A 552 -22.83 -12.08 -14.55
C LEU A 552 -23.91 -11.06 -14.89
N ALA A 553 -23.69 -10.27 -15.95
CA ALA A 553 -24.69 -9.33 -16.47
C ALA A 553 -26.03 -9.99 -16.82
N GLY A 554 -26.01 -11.27 -17.20
CA GLY A 554 -27.21 -12.08 -17.45
C GLY A 554 -27.89 -12.64 -16.18
N GLY A 555 -27.41 -12.30 -14.98
CA GLY A 555 -27.94 -12.77 -13.69
C GLY A 555 -27.39 -14.12 -13.21
N GLY A 556 -26.59 -14.83 -14.02
CA GLY A 556 -25.95 -16.08 -13.63
C GLY A 556 -24.86 -15.86 -12.57
N LEU A 557 -24.68 -16.83 -11.68
CA LEU A 557 -23.59 -16.83 -10.70
C LEU A 557 -22.44 -17.69 -11.23
N LEU A 558 -21.26 -17.08 -11.37
CA LEU A 558 -20.03 -17.77 -11.77
C LEU A 558 -19.09 -17.91 -10.58
N LEU A 559 -18.59 -19.12 -10.36
CA LEU A 559 -17.50 -19.44 -9.44
C LEU A 559 -16.33 -20.07 -10.21
N CYS A 560 -15.14 -19.53 -10.04
CA CYS A 560 -13.89 -20.15 -10.47
C CYS A 560 -13.09 -20.61 -9.24
N SER A 561 -12.74 -21.89 -9.19
CA SER A 561 -12.05 -22.50 -8.05
C SER A 561 -11.27 -23.76 -8.44
N PHE A 562 -10.70 -24.48 -7.48
CA PHE A 562 -9.80 -25.59 -7.72
C PHE A 562 -10.39 -26.93 -7.29
N ASP A 563 -10.37 -27.91 -8.19
CA ASP A 563 -10.75 -29.29 -7.93
C ASP A 563 -9.59 -30.04 -7.22
N SER A 564 -9.33 -29.66 -5.98
CA SER A 564 -8.22 -30.18 -5.16
C SER A 564 -8.32 -31.70 -4.92
N LYS A 565 -9.52 -32.27 -5.03
CA LYS A 565 -9.83 -33.69 -4.81
C LYS A 565 -9.95 -34.51 -6.10
N LYS A 566 -9.85 -33.87 -7.27
CA LYS A 566 -10.04 -34.51 -8.58
C LYS A 566 -11.42 -35.16 -8.75
N GLN A 567 -12.44 -34.58 -8.12
CA GLN A 567 -13.80 -35.14 -8.08
C GLN A 567 -14.76 -34.49 -9.07
N LEU A 568 -14.41 -33.33 -9.63
CA LEU A 568 -15.27 -32.56 -10.53
C LEU A 568 -14.82 -32.62 -11.98
N VAL A 569 -13.55 -32.28 -12.23
CA VAL A 569 -12.98 -32.10 -13.58
C VAL A 569 -11.67 -32.86 -13.76
N GLY A 570 -11.37 -33.80 -12.86
CA GLY A 570 -10.12 -34.57 -12.85
C GLY A 570 -8.93 -33.79 -12.27
N GLY A 571 -9.20 -32.70 -11.56
CA GLY A 571 -8.19 -31.85 -10.93
C GLY A 571 -7.90 -30.55 -11.66
N GLY A 572 -7.31 -29.59 -10.93
CA GLY A 572 -6.92 -28.28 -11.45
C GLY A 572 -8.03 -27.22 -11.32
N LEU A 573 -7.93 -26.16 -12.11
CA LEU A 573 -8.87 -25.05 -12.11
C LEU A 573 -10.18 -25.44 -12.83
N PHE A 574 -11.31 -25.03 -12.29
CA PHE A 574 -12.62 -25.13 -12.92
C PHE A 574 -13.38 -23.81 -12.86
N ALA A 575 -14.34 -23.65 -13.77
CA ALA A 575 -15.38 -22.65 -13.74
C ALA A 575 -16.75 -23.34 -13.63
N ALA A 576 -17.58 -22.87 -12.71
CA ALA A 576 -18.91 -23.38 -12.44
C ALA A 576 -19.94 -22.24 -12.59
N LEU A 577 -20.97 -22.48 -13.40
CA LEU A 577 -22.05 -21.53 -13.64
C LEU A 577 -23.37 -22.07 -13.07
N SER A 578 -23.99 -21.25 -12.23
CA SER A 578 -25.35 -21.44 -11.72
C SER A 578 -26.28 -20.40 -12.36
N LEU A 579 -27.49 -20.83 -12.70
CA LEU A 579 -28.54 -20.00 -13.30
C LEU A 579 -29.72 -19.78 -12.33
N ASP A 580 -29.60 -20.25 -11.09
CA ASP A 580 -30.65 -20.25 -10.07
C ASP A 580 -30.11 -19.80 -8.69
N ASP A 581 -29.23 -18.81 -8.70
CA ASP A 581 -28.62 -18.18 -7.52
C ASP A 581 -27.83 -19.14 -6.62
N GLY A 582 -27.13 -20.11 -7.22
CA GLY A 582 -26.25 -21.06 -6.54
C GLY A 582 -26.95 -22.32 -6.00
N LYS A 583 -28.25 -22.51 -6.30
CA LYS A 583 -28.99 -23.72 -5.87
C LYS A 583 -28.53 -24.95 -6.64
N THR A 584 -28.31 -24.82 -7.95
CA THR A 584 -27.76 -25.87 -8.81
C THR A 584 -26.61 -25.36 -9.66
N TRP A 585 -25.73 -26.28 -10.07
CA TRP A 585 -24.53 -26.00 -10.86
C TRP A 585 -24.51 -26.89 -12.10
N PRO A 586 -25.37 -26.60 -13.10
CA PRO A 586 -25.54 -27.45 -14.29
C PRO A 586 -24.35 -27.41 -15.25
N HIS A 587 -23.45 -26.44 -15.09
CA HIS A 587 -22.37 -26.17 -16.03
C HIS A 587 -21.04 -26.01 -15.29
N VAL A 588 -20.31 -27.11 -15.11
CA VAL A 588 -18.97 -27.15 -14.52
C VAL A 588 -17.97 -27.62 -15.56
N ARG A 589 -16.92 -26.81 -15.79
CA ARG A 589 -15.94 -27.04 -16.84
C ARG A 589 -14.51 -26.81 -16.35
N LYS A 590 -13.58 -27.66 -16.78
CA LYS A 590 -12.14 -27.47 -16.55
C LYS A 590 -11.66 -26.23 -17.29
N VAL A 591 -10.79 -25.45 -16.66
CA VAL A 591 -10.14 -24.29 -17.27
C VAL A 591 -8.64 -24.53 -17.29
N GLU A 592 -8.05 -24.61 -18.48
CA GLU A 592 -6.60 -24.57 -18.63
C GLU A 592 -6.14 -23.12 -18.54
N GLY A 593 -5.57 -22.70 -17.41
CA GLY A 593 -5.30 -21.28 -17.21
C GLY A 593 -4.49 -20.94 -15.95
N PRO A 594 -4.87 -19.87 -15.23
CA PRO A 594 -4.15 -19.43 -14.04
C PRO A 594 -4.26 -20.41 -12.87
N GLY A 595 -3.43 -20.19 -11.86
CA GLY A 595 -3.50 -20.89 -10.57
C GLY A 595 -3.63 -19.90 -9.41
N GLY A 596 -3.51 -20.44 -8.19
CA GLY A 596 -3.34 -19.68 -6.97
C GLY A 596 -4.47 -18.69 -6.66
N TYR A 597 -4.15 -17.39 -6.69
CA TYR A 597 -5.03 -16.32 -6.24
C TYR A 597 -5.78 -15.67 -7.39
N LEU A 598 -7.01 -16.15 -7.60
CA LEU A 598 -7.83 -15.79 -8.73
C LEU A 598 -8.50 -14.42 -8.57
N SER A 599 -8.73 -13.77 -9.71
CA SER A 599 -9.65 -12.63 -9.87
C SER A 599 -10.38 -12.73 -11.20
N LEU A 600 -11.57 -12.13 -11.27
CA LEU A 600 -12.50 -12.30 -12.39
C LEU A 600 -13.17 -10.95 -12.71
N ALA A 601 -13.30 -10.63 -13.99
CA ALA A 601 -14.08 -9.48 -14.46
C ALA A 601 -14.85 -9.84 -15.74
N GLN A 602 -15.98 -9.16 -15.97
CA GLN A 602 -16.76 -9.28 -17.20
C GLN A 602 -16.72 -7.96 -17.97
N GLY A 603 -16.46 -8.04 -19.27
CA GLY A 603 -16.57 -6.90 -20.18
C GLY A 603 -18.00 -6.68 -20.66
N PRO A 604 -18.33 -5.48 -21.15
CA PRO A 604 -19.68 -5.17 -21.66
C PRO A 604 -20.09 -5.98 -22.91
N ASN A 605 -19.12 -6.63 -23.56
CA ASN A 605 -19.32 -7.56 -24.68
C ASN A 605 -19.57 -9.01 -24.22
N GLY A 606 -19.72 -9.25 -22.91
CA GLY A 606 -19.98 -10.57 -22.34
C GLY A 606 -18.74 -11.46 -22.16
N VAL A 607 -17.55 -10.99 -22.55
CA VAL A 607 -16.29 -11.72 -22.34
C VAL A 607 -15.90 -11.67 -20.86
N LEU A 608 -15.52 -12.81 -20.32
CA LEU A 608 -15.04 -13.01 -18.97
C LEU A 608 -13.52 -13.13 -19.00
N TYR A 609 -12.84 -12.41 -18.11
CA TYR A 609 -11.38 -12.42 -17.96
C TYR A 609 -11.04 -13.02 -16.60
N LEU A 610 -10.39 -14.18 -16.60
CA LEU A 610 -9.92 -14.87 -15.40
C LEU A 610 -8.41 -14.73 -15.29
N LEU A 611 -7.95 -14.15 -14.19
CA LEU A 611 -6.56 -13.82 -13.93
C LEU A 611 -6.07 -14.54 -12.67
N GLY A 612 -4.81 -14.97 -12.65
CA GLY A 612 -4.17 -15.49 -11.44
C GLY A 612 -2.71 -15.88 -11.64
N PRO A 613 -1.94 -16.03 -10.55
CA PRO A 613 -0.54 -16.41 -10.62
C PRO A 613 -0.35 -17.90 -10.96
N ARG A 614 0.76 -18.25 -11.62
CA ARG A 614 1.26 -19.61 -11.74
C ARG A 614 2.79 -19.58 -11.62
N GLY A 615 3.29 -19.89 -10.41
CA GLY A 615 4.64 -19.51 -10.03
C GLY A 615 4.74 -17.98 -9.87
N SER A 616 5.83 -17.37 -10.33
CA SER A 616 6.00 -15.91 -10.34
C SER A 616 5.44 -15.21 -11.59
N ALA A 617 4.83 -15.94 -12.52
CA ALA A 617 4.17 -15.38 -13.70
C ALA A 617 2.68 -15.21 -13.45
N ILE A 618 2.08 -14.19 -14.07
CA ILE A 618 0.63 -14.00 -14.08
C ILE A 618 0.08 -14.59 -15.38
N ARG A 619 -1.07 -15.26 -15.31
CA ARG A 619 -1.77 -15.82 -16.47
C ARG A 619 -3.16 -15.25 -16.57
N CYS A 620 -3.61 -15.04 -17.81
CA CYS A 620 -4.96 -14.58 -18.10
C CYS A 620 -5.57 -15.47 -19.18
N VAL A 621 -6.80 -15.92 -18.95
CA VAL A 621 -7.62 -16.56 -19.99
C VAL A 621 -8.93 -15.80 -20.11
N ALA A 622 -9.50 -15.80 -21.32
CA ALA A 622 -10.78 -15.20 -21.59
C ALA A 622 -11.77 -16.24 -22.15
N PHE A 623 -13.03 -16.15 -21.76
CA PHE A 623 -14.09 -17.04 -22.25
C PHE A 623 -15.47 -16.36 -22.15
N ASN A 624 -16.52 -16.99 -22.68
CA ASN A 624 -17.89 -16.48 -22.59
C ASN A 624 -18.86 -17.51 -21.99
N GLU A 625 -20.11 -17.10 -21.76
CA GLU A 625 -21.14 -17.97 -21.20
C GLU A 625 -21.48 -19.17 -22.09
N ALA A 626 -21.46 -19.02 -23.42
CA ALA A 626 -21.69 -20.15 -24.33
C ALA A 626 -20.64 -21.26 -24.14
N TRP A 627 -19.38 -20.89 -23.91
CA TRP A 627 -18.33 -21.85 -23.57
C TRP A 627 -18.57 -22.50 -22.20
N LEU A 628 -18.99 -21.74 -21.19
CA LEU A 628 -19.32 -22.32 -19.87
C LEU A 628 -20.44 -23.37 -19.97
N LYS A 629 -21.46 -23.13 -20.80
CA LYS A 629 -22.64 -23.99 -20.96
C LYS A 629 -22.35 -25.37 -21.57
N GLU A 630 -21.18 -25.57 -22.20
CA GLU A 630 -20.73 -26.91 -22.62
C GLU A 630 -20.19 -27.77 -21.45
N GLY A 631 -20.09 -27.20 -20.25
CA GLY A 631 -19.71 -27.91 -19.02
C GLY A 631 -20.73 -28.96 -18.61
N LYS A 632 -20.32 -29.84 -17.70
CA LYS A 632 -21.16 -30.94 -17.18
C LYS A 632 -21.78 -30.56 -15.83
N PRO A 633 -22.97 -31.08 -15.49
CA PRO A 633 -23.59 -30.81 -14.20
C PRO A 633 -22.85 -31.51 -13.06
N VAL A 634 -22.85 -30.90 -11.89
CA VAL A 634 -22.42 -31.52 -10.63
C VAL A 634 -23.62 -31.63 -9.70
N LYS A 635 -23.82 -32.81 -9.09
CA LYS A 635 -24.87 -33.01 -8.10
C LYS A 635 -24.47 -32.36 -6.78
N VAL A 636 -25.40 -31.61 -6.19
CA VAL A 636 -25.31 -31.22 -4.78
C VAL A 636 -25.89 -32.40 -4.00
N ASP A 637 -25.05 -33.14 -3.28
CA ASP A 637 -25.55 -34.09 -2.30
C ASP A 637 -26.17 -33.26 -1.17
N THR A 638 -27.49 -33.10 -1.18
CA THR A 638 -28.23 -32.54 -0.04
C THR A 638 -28.07 -33.51 1.14
N PRO A 639 -27.82 -33.02 2.37
CA PRO A 639 -27.71 -33.86 3.56
C PRO A 639 -28.90 -34.80 3.77
#